data_AF-A0A845YDC0-F1
#
_entry.id   AF-A0A845YDC0-F1
#
_cell.length_a   1.000
_cell.length_b   1.000
_cell.length_c   1.000
_cell.angle_alpha   90.00
_cell.angle_beta   90.00
_cell.angle_gamma   90.00
#
_symmetry.space_group_name_H-M   'P 1'
#
loop_
_entity.id
_entity.type
_entity.pdbx_description
1 polymer ?
#
loop_
_entity_poly.entity_id
_entity_poly.type
_entity_poly.pdbx_seq_one_letter_code
_entity_poly.pdbx_strand_id
1 'polypeptide(L)'
;MAVPTTKRQKNSKGSRLFPLQPHKALLLVPRRCAAWVLEVSLVAVSSWVPYSIGLYVKDHSQAELVPLNPVVGFTEEAIAKTLALPIREQLNQKVPPLTNLFWCGALVVPVVLGGWQLYLLAQIGQTTPKAWLGIRVIGHSGEPPGLVRAAFREGVGRWGLSGGVAYLLWRYTGAFPDINILLVLGGLMLLAESAGLLLKSRRRTLHDQLAGTYVVDAAKTLPNYPGNMGKWPSSAHPQSVTLEVDSNGSVIAEESGNGHQQKRPITTIVLTPKQSQRRPKNLWYWMRQHPGITLLLVALGGMGSVLGTFVGTQIYIQSQANRREFKQQENEVFLALVKQLGSTSETLTEQRQGAILALARLDDSRALPYLIDLLGQEKNPSLIDTIQQALVSKGPAALSPLRSLNQSLQNDQEVLKERGATQEQQLVALRQRATKRAIAKIITIYNGQTHNANLSRINLSLVNSGSASFTLVLDNLDLSGINFRSANLLGASLRSARFYGAGEDKRFGTFDDFIADLSGAELKEADLTGAVLNNTLLNRTNLIRATLNQVNLSDSSLLGANLSSTKLIGADLRQATLENASLTGADLGEAKLDLSNLHGASLGEVSAVGAQFPFADLSQSNWQGADLSAANLSDANLRGADLSSTKLVGTNLSNAQLQNAKLKYSNLSMAELQGSNLAGADFLGASFTTATPIKSSEFIEAPNTAISGARVKGVNFAKAKNLDTQQINYICTHGGRHPRCP
;
A
#
# COMPACT_ATOMS: atom_id res chain seq x y z
N MET A 1 76.32 -11.34 67.62
CA MET A 1 75.37 -12.47 67.46
C MET A 1 73.99 -11.91 67.17
N ALA A 2 73.33 -12.40 66.12
CA ALA A 2 73.27 -11.67 64.85
C ALA A 2 71.81 -11.54 64.39
N VAL A 3 71.35 -10.28 64.34
CA VAL A 3 70.14 -9.78 63.69
C VAL A 3 70.64 -8.80 62.63
N PRO A 4 70.31 -8.91 61.33
CA PRO A 4 70.80 -7.94 60.37
C PRO A 4 69.79 -6.81 60.16
N THR A 5 70.31 -5.65 60.49
CA THR A 5 69.83 -4.28 60.36
C THR A 5 69.32 -3.88 58.98
N THR A 6 68.29 -3.04 59.03
CA THR A 6 67.80 -2.11 58.02
C THR A 6 68.89 -1.23 57.38
N LYS A 7 68.78 -0.95 56.07
CA LYS A 7 69.36 0.26 55.48
C LYS A 7 68.41 0.92 54.48
N ARG A 8 68.13 2.18 54.79
CA ARG A 8 67.43 3.21 54.02
C ARG A 8 68.43 3.84 53.06
N GLN A 9 68.14 3.92 51.77
CA GLN A 9 68.93 4.74 50.82
C GLN A 9 68.02 5.46 49.81
N LYS A 10 68.41 6.70 49.54
CA LYS A 10 67.73 7.77 48.79
C LYS A 10 67.75 7.55 47.27
N ASN A 11 66.74 8.20 46.66
CA ASN A 11 66.76 8.98 45.42
C ASN A 11 66.53 8.33 44.05
N SER A 12 65.44 8.84 43.47
CA SER A 12 65.24 9.40 42.13
C SER A 12 65.20 8.45 40.92
N LYS A 13 63.99 8.28 40.40
CA LYS A 13 63.67 8.56 38.99
C LYS A 13 62.15 8.67 38.83
N GLY A 14 61.75 9.75 38.15
CA GLY A 14 60.38 10.24 38.14
C GLY A 14 59.40 9.32 37.45
N SER A 15 58.29 9.06 38.12
CA SER A 15 57.04 8.73 37.45
C SER A 15 56.54 9.99 36.76
N ARG A 16 56.96 10.17 35.50
CA ARG A 16 56.32 11.06 34.53
C ARG A 16 54.90 10.52 34.26
N LEU A 17 53.97 10.71 35.19
CA LEU A 17 52.58 10.91 34.80
C LEU A 17 52.55 12.29 34.16
N PHE A 18 52.44 12.35 32.83
CA PHE A 18 52.20 13.58 32.09
C PHE A 18 51.05 14.37 32.75
N PRO A 19 51.31 15.51 33.42
CA PRO A 19 50.25 16.46 33.70
C PRO A 19 50.25 17.38 32.49
N LEU A 20 49.77 16.91 31.34
CA LEU A 20 49.36 17.85 30.32
C LEU A 20 48.17 18.58 30.96
N GLN A 21 48.38 19.83 31.38
CA GLN A 21 47.31 20.78 31.70
C GLN A 21 46.95 21.49 30.38
N PRO A 22 46.12 20.91 29.48
CA PRO A 22 45.82 21.48 28.18
C PRO A 22 45.11 22.84 28.26
N HIS A 23 44.60 23.23 29.43
CA HIS A 23 43.90 24.51 29.60
C HIS A 23 44.82 25.73 29.47
N LYS A 24 46.14 25.58 29.63
CA LYS A 24 47.09 26.69 29.53
C LYS A 24 47.69 26.88 28.12
N ALA A 25 47.61 25.88 27.23
CA ALA A 25 48.30 25.89 25.95
C ALA A 25 47.38 25.94 24.71
N LEU A 26 46.10 25.58 24.83
CA LEU A 26 45.17 25.48 23.70
C LEU A 26 44.01 26.48 23.79
N LEU A 27 43.67 27.09 22.65
CA LEU A 27 42.48 27.93 22.49
C LEU A 27 41.20 27.12 22.85
N LEU A 28 40.11 27.81 23.21
CA LEU A 28 38.85 27.17 23.63
C LEU A 28 38.28 26.22 22.55
N VAL A 29 38.46 26.55 21.27
CA VAL A 29 37.96 25.78 20.12
C VAL A 29 38.60 24.39 20.01
N PRO A 30 39.95 24.22 19.95
CA PRO A 30 40.56 22.89 19.90
C PRO A 30 40.26 22.05 21.14
N ARG A 31 40.10 22.66 22.34
CA ARG A 31 39.64 21.93 23.54
C ARG A 31 38.22 21.40 23.36
N ARG A 32 37.30 22.18 22.77
CA ARG A 32 35.92 21.74 22.48
C ARG A 32 35.89 20.58 21.49
N CYS A 33 36.70 20.64 20.43
CA CYS A 33 36.82 19.56 19.46
C CYS A 33 37.41 18.30 20.10
N ALA A 34 38.46 18.43 20.90
CA ALA A 34 39.05 17.30 21.62
C ALA A 34 38.09 16.65 22.62
N ALA A 35 37.32 17.46 23.37
CA ALA A 35 36.32 16.95 24.32
C ALA A 35 35.22 16.18 23.59
N TRP A 36 34.81 16.69 22.42
CA TRP A 36 33.85 16.00 21.58
C TRP A 36 34.37 14.68 21.04
N VAL A 37 35.57 14.67 20.45
CA VAL A 37 36.17 13.42 19.93
C VAL A 37 36.22 12.37 21.04
N LEU A 38 36.62 12.75 22.25
CA LEU A 38 36.64 11.85 23.39
C LEU A 38 35.24 11.39 23.84
N GLU A 39 34.22 12.24 23.80
CA GLU A 39 32.82 11.85 24.08
C GLU A 39 32.32 10.82 23.07
N VAL A 40 32.57 11.04 21.76
CA VAL A 40 32.16 10.13 20.70
C VAL A 40 32.92 8.81 20.78
N SER A 41 34.24 8.87 20.98
CA SER A 41 35.07 7.68 21.16
C SER A 41 34.66 6.87 22.37
N LEU A 42 34.29 7.52 23.49
CA LEU A 42 33.83 6.80 24.68
C LEU A 42 32.55 5.98 24.40
N VAL A 43 31.57 6.57 23.73
CA VAL A 43 30.32 5.89 23.37
C VAL A 43 30.60 4.80 22.32
N ALA A 44 31.38 5.09 21.28
CA ALA A 44 31.71 4.14 20.23
C ALA A 44 32.47 2.92 20.75
N VAL A 45 33.49 3.13 21.59
CA VAL A 45 34.27 2.04 22.22
C VAL A 45 33.38 1.20 23.13
N SER A 46 32.42 1.82 23.82
CA SER A 46 31.51 1.09 24.70
C SER A 46 30.54 0.14 23.99
N SER A 47 30.20 0.41 22.73
CA SER A 47 29.46 -0.53 21.87
C SER A 47 30.39 -1.53 21.20
N TRP A 48 31.52 -1.06 20.70
CA TRP A 48 32.41 -1.85 19.85
C TRP A 48 33.12 -2.95 20.63
N VAL A 49 33.62 -2.67 21.83
CA VAL A 49 34.38 -3.64 22.62
C VAL A 49 33.54 -4.88 22.98
N PRO A 50 32.33 -4.76 23.56
CA PRO A 50 31.49 -5.93 23.82
C PRO A 50 31.10 -6.65 22.52
N TYR A 51 30.78 -5.92 21.46
CA TYR A 51 30.42 -6.54 20.18
C TYR A 51 31.57 -7.39 19.58
N SER A 52 32.80 -6.85 19.59
CA SER A 52 34.01 -7.54 19.14
C SER A 52 34.34 -8.75 19.99
N ILE A 53 34.16 -8.67 21.31
CA ILE A 53 34.33 -9.84 22.19
C ILE A 53 33.28 -10.90 21.85
N GLY A 54 32.04 -10.50 21.60
CA GLY A 54 30.98 -11.42 21.17
C GLY A 54 31.29 -12.13 19.86
N LEU A 55 31.87 -11.41 18.88
CA LEU A 55 32.35 -11.99 17.62
C LEU A 55 33.50 -12.97 17.84
N TYR A 56 34.50 -12.59 18.64
CA TYR A 56 35.62 -13.46 18.97
C TYR A 56 35.15 -14.77 19.63
N VAL A 57 34.23 -14.67 20.59
CA VAL A 57 33.63 -15.82 21.26
C VAL A 57 32.80 -16.67 20.30
N LYS A 58 32.11 -16.06 19.33
CA LYS A 58 31.34 -16.78 18.31
C LYS A 58 32.24 -17.69 17.48
N ASP A 59 33.42 -17.21 17.12
CA ASP A 59 34.33 -17.92 16.21
C ASP A 59 35.23 -18.94 16.95
N HIS A 60 35.44 -18.79 18.26
CA HIS A 60 36.40 -19.61 19.04
C HIS A 60 35.76 -20.48 20.13
N SER A 61 34.47 -20.36 20.40
CA SER A 61 33.80 -21.15 21.43
C SER A 61 33.30 -22.49 20.89
N GLN A 62 33.50 -23.56 21.66
CA GLN A 62 32.90 -24.88 21.41
C GLN A 62 31.60 -25.12 22.21
N ALA A 63 31.02 -24.04 22.77
CA ALA A 63 29.77 -24.16 23.52
C ALA A 63 28.57 -24.45 22.59
N GLU A 64 27.55 -25.11 23.14
CA GLU A 64 26.32 -25.42 22.40
C GLU A 64 25.62 -24.13 21.93
N LEU A 65 25.17 -24.13 20.67
CA LEU A 65 24.64 -22.95 20.01
C LEU A 65 23.17 -22.70 20.40
N VAL A 66 22.94 -21.52 20.98
CA VAL A 66 21.62 -21.03 21.41
C VAL A 66 21.09 -20.05 20.36
N PRO A 67 19.78 -19.97 20.10
CA PRO A 67 19.23 -18.93 19.22
C PRO A 67 19.60 -17.52 19.67
N LEU A 68 19.79 -16.61 18.71
CA LEU A 68 20.05 -15.19 18.94
C LEU A 68 18.99 -14.55 19.84
N ASN A 69 19.38 -13.67 20.75
CA ASN A 69 18.44 -12.93 21.60
C ASN A 69 17.50 -12.08 20.71
N PRO A 70 16.17 -12.14 20.90
CA PRO A 70 15.21 -11.43 20.07
C PRO A 70 15.40 -9.90 20.07
N VAL A 71 15.91 -9.33 21.17
CA VAL A 71 16.20 -7.89 21.24
C VAL A 71 17.34 -7.54 20.28
N VAL A 72 18.40 -8.35 20.25
CA VAL A 72 19.54 -8.14 19.35
C VAL A 72 19.10 -8.33 17.90
N GLY A 73 18.35 -9.40 17.60
CA GLY A 73 17.83 -9.67 16.26
C GLY A 73 16.88 -8.57 15.75
N PHE A 74 15.96 -8.08 16.58
CA PHE A 74 15.07 -6.98 16.22
C PHE A 74 15.84 -5.68 15.98
N THR A 75 16.83 -5.37 16.82
CA THR A 75 17.67 -4.18 16.61
C THR A 75 18.50 -4.28 15.33
N GLU A 76 19.03 -5.46 15.01
CA GLU A 76 19.77 -5.71 13.78
C GLU A 76 18.86 -5.55 12.56
N GLU A 77 17.64 -6.08 12.60
CA GLU A 77 16.65 -5.93 11.52
C GLU A 77 16.24 -4.47 11.33
N ALA A 78 16.01 -3.74 12.42
CA ALA A 78 15.68 -2.31 12.37
C ALA A 78 16.84 -1.49 11.77
N ILE A 79 18.09 -1.77 12.17
CA ILE A 79 19.29 -1.14 11.60
C ILE A 79 19.45 -1.51 10.12
N ALA A 80 19.25 -2.78 9.77
CA ALA A 80 19.39 -3.25 8.40
C ALA A 80 18.32 -2.65 7.47
N LYS A 81 17.07 -2.56 7.91
CA LYS A 81 15.99 -1.89 7.16
C LYS A 81 16.26 -0.39 6.97
N THR A 82 16.71 0.28 8.02
CA THR A 82 16.98 1.73 7.96
C THR A 82 18.20 2.08 7.08
N LEU A 83 19.22 1.21 7.06
CA LEU A 83 20.43 1.35 6.25
C LEU A 83 20.37 0.59 4.92
N ALA A 84 19.25 -0.08 4.62
CA ALA A 84 19.07 -0.97 3.46
C ALA A 84 20.19 -2.01 3.27
N LEU A 85 20.71 -2.53 4.38
CA LEU A 85 21.63 -3.66 4.36
C LEU A 85 20.88 -4.92 3.96
N PRO A 86 21.50 -5.82 3.17
CA PRO A 86 20.88 -7.10 2.81
C PRO A 86 20.61 -7.90 4.09
N ILE A 87 19.32 -8.10 4.40
CA ILE A 87 18.87 -8.91 5.52
C ILE A 87 19.14 -10.37 5.12
N ARG A 88 20.28 -10.94 5.54
CA ARG A 88 20.46 -12.40 5.51
C ARG A 88 19.39 -13.00 6.41
N GLU A 89 18.74 -14.08 6.01
CA GLU A 89 17.72 -14.80 6.78
C GLU A 89 18.25 -15.18 8.19
N GLN A 90 18.09 -14.29 9.16
CA GLN A 90 18.69 -14.39 10.49
C GLN A 90 17.74 -14.92 11.56
N LEU A 91 16.48 -15.19 11.21
CA LEU A 91 15.48 -15.76 12.12
C LEU A 91 15.87 -17.13 12.71
N ASN A 92 16.92 -17.77 12.19
CA ASN A 92 17.45 -19.05 12.67
C ASN A 92 18.94 -19.01 13.07
N GLN A 93 19.56 -17.82 13.24
CA GLN A 93 20.98 -17.74 13.59
C GLN A 93 21.21 -18.24 15.02
N LYS A 94 22.02 -19.31 15.16
CA LYS A 94 22.44 -19.85 16.45
C LYS A 94 23.84 -19.35 16.80
N VAL A 95 24.03 -18.86 18.02
CA VAL A 95 25.29 -18.30 18.53
C VAL A 95 25.58 -18.84 19.93
N PRO A 96 26.85 -18.87 20.37
CA PRO A 96 27.19 -19.24 21.73
C PRO A 96 26.47 -18.33 22.76
N PRO A 97 26.12 -18.83 23.96
CA PRO A 97 25.39 -18.06 24.96
C PRO A 97 26.13 -16.80 25.42
N LEU A 98 27.46 -16.86 25.48
CA LEU A 98 28.31 -15.72 25.81
C LEU A 98 28.28 -14.64 24.71
N THR A 99 28.17 -15.03 23.44
CA THR A 99 28.00 -14.06 22.33
C THR A 99 26.71 -13.27 22.51
N ASN A 100 25.60 -13.93 22.89
CA ASN A 100 24.34 -13.26 23.20
C ASN A 100 24.50 -12.25 24.35
N LEU A 101 25.20 -12.62 25.43
CA LEU A 101 25.45 -11.74 26.56
C LEU A 101 26.23 -10.48 26.15
N PHE A 102 27.32 -10.66 25.40
CA PHE A 102 28.18 -9.55 24.97
C PHE A 102 27.49 -8.63 23.95
N TRP A 103 26.71 -9.19 23.03
CA TRP A 103 25.93 -8.40 22.07
C TRP A 103 24.77 -7.64 22.73
N CYS A 104 24.11 -8.22 23.74
CA CYS A 104 23.16 -7.47 24.57
C CYS A 104 23.87 -6.34 25.33
N GLY A 105 25.05 -6.61 25.88
CA GLY A 105 25.91 -5.61 26.52
C GLY A 105 26.26 -4.45 25.58
N ALA A 106 26.57 -4.75 24.32
CA ALA A 106 26.87 -3.74 23.29
C ALA A 106 25.71 -2.76 23.03
N LEU A 107 24.46 -3.17 23.29
CA LEU A 107 23.28 -2.30 23.18
C LEU A 107 23.03 -1.49 24.45
N VAL A 108 23.23 -2.08 25.63
CA VAL A 108 22.87 -1.46 26.91
C VAL A 108 23.93 -0.48 27.41
N VAL A 109 25.20 -0.85 27.34
CA VAL A 109 26.31 -0.06 27.91
C VAL A 109 26.39 1.37 27.34
N PRO A 110 26.26 1.61 26.02
CA PRO A 110 26.32 2.95 25.45
C PRO A 110 25.16 3.85 25.90
N VAL A 111 23.97 3.28 26.08
CA VAL A 111 22.78 4.00 26.55
C VAL A 111 22.96 4.43 28.01
N VAL A 112 23.47 3.53 28.85
CA VAL A 112 23.76 3.83 30.26
C VAL A 112 24.84 4.90 30.38
N LEU A 113 25.95 4.77 29.62
CA LEU A 113 27.02 5.75 29.63
C LEU A 113 26.57 7.11 29.06
N GLY A 114 25.85 7.12 27.94
CA GLY A 114 25.31 8.34 27.34
C GLY A 114 24.33 9.05 28.29
N GLY A 115 23.44 8.29 28.93
CA GLY A 115 22.54 8.81 29.96
C GLY A 115 23.28 9.41 31.15
N TRP A 116 24.36 8.76 31.61
CA TRP A 116 25.21 9.28 32.67
C TRP A 116 25.93 10.58 32.26
N GLN A 117 26.46 10.66 31.04
CA GLN A 117 27.11 11.88 30.54
C GLN A 117 26.11 13.03 30.39
N LEU A 118 24.90 12.75 29.93
CA LEU A 118 23.81 13.74 29.87
C LEU A 118 23.41 14.22 31.26
N TYR A 119 23.37 13.32 32.24
CA TYR A 119 23.11 13.67 33.64
C TYR A 119 24.18 14.59 34.22
N LEU A 120 25.47 14.29 34.00
CA LEU A 120 26.58 15.16 34.44
C LEU A 120 26.53 16.53 33.74
N LEU A 121 26.22 16.55 32.44
CA LEU A 121 26.04 17.78 31.69
C LEU A 121 24.88 18.62 32.23
N ALA A 122 23.78 17.99 32.61
CA ALA A 122 22.60 18.65 33.16
C ALA A 122 22.86 19.27 34.54
N GLN A 123 23.55 18.54 35.42
CA GLN A 123 23.76 18.93 36.82
C GLN A 123 24.97 19.86 37.02
N ILE A 124 26.07 19.59 36.32
CA ILE A 124 27.38 20.24 36.56
C ILE A 124 27.80 21.09 35.35
N GLY A 125 27.09 20.98 34.22
CA GLY A 125 27.46 21.67 32.98
C GLY A 125 28.67 21.04 32.28
N GLN A 126 29.09 19.84 32.69
CA GLN A 126 30.28 19.16 32.18
C GLN A 126 30.02 17.66 32.02
N THR A 127 30.47 17.09 30.91
CA THR A 127 30.69 15.65 30.75
C THR A 127 32.07 15.28 31.28
N THR A 128 32.38 13.99 31.45
CA THR A 128 33.70 13.57 31.93
C THR A 128 34.86 14.08 31.04
N PRO A 129 34.78 14.07 29.69
CA PRO A 129 35.84 14.63 28.86
C PRO A 129 35.87 16.16 28.88
N LYS A 130 34.72 16.82 28.98
CA LYS A 130 34.65 18.29 29.13
C LYS A 130 35.26 18.76 30.46
N ALA A 131 35.09 17.99 31.54
CA ALA A 131 35.73 18.25 32.82
C ALA A 131 37.26 18.11 32.72
N TRP A 132 37.75 17.04 32.10
CA TRP A 132 39.19 16.83 31.86
C TRP A 132 39.81 17.92 30.98
N LEU A 133 39.02 18.49 30.07
CA LEU A 133 39.41 19.57 29.18
C LEU A 133 38.98 20.96 29.67
N GLY A 134 38.48 21.11 30.90
CA GLY A 134 38.22 22.39 31.58
C GLY A 134 37.14 23.23 30.92
N ILE A 135 36.18 22.59 30.27
CA ILE A 135 35.11 23.22 29.49
C ILE A 135 33.83 23.15 30.31
N ARG A 136 33.09 24.26 30.42
CA ARG A 136 31.78 24.25 31.08
C ARG A 136 30.70 24.81 30.16
N VAL A 137 29.56 24.13 30.12
CA VAL A 137 28.35 24.56 29.44
C VAL A 137 27.43 25.19 30.47
N ILE A 138 26.94 26.38 30.20
CA ILE A 138 26.03 27.11 31.08
C ILE A 138 24.86 27.70 30.29
N GLY A 139 23.71 27.83 30.96
CA GLY A 139 22.52 28.48 30.44
C GLY A 139 22.57 30.00 30.63
N HIS A 140 21.61 30.73 30.05
CA HIS A 140 21.54 32.20 30.05
C HIS A 140 21.78 32.91 31.42
N SER A 141 21.49 32.24 32.54
CA SER A 141 21.68 32.74 33.90
C SER A 141 23.06 32.44 34.53
N GLY A 142 23.97 31.77 33.81
CA GLY A 142 25.26 31.33 34.35
C GLY A 142 25.24 29.99 35.09
N GLU A 143 24.06 29.37 35.23
CA GLU A 143 23.87 28.08 35.88
C GLU A 143 24.03 26.90 34.90
N PRO A 144 24.23 25.66 35.41
CA PRO A 144 24.16 24.45 34.61
C PRO A 144 22.85 24.38 33.80
N PRO A 145 22.88 23.80 32.59
CA PRO A 145 21.77 23.89 31.63
C PRO A 145 20.48 23.19 32.10
N GLY A 146 20.56 22.26 33.05
CA GLY A 146 19.43 21.41 33.44
C GLY A 146 19.13 20.33 32.39
N LEU A 147 18.33 19.33 32.76
CA LEU A 147 18.15 18.10 31.97
C LEU A 147 17.46 18.36 30.63
N VAL A 148 16.42 19.22 30.61
CA VAL A 148 15.66 19.53 29.39
C VAL A 148 16.55 20.22 28.34
N ARG A 149 17.29 21.27 28.73
CA ARG A 149 18.16 21.98 27.79
C ARG A 149 19.36 21.13 27.39
N ALA A 150 19.94 20.35 28.30
CA ALA A 150 21.03 19.42 27.97
C ALA A 150 20.60 18.33 26.98
N ALA A 151 19.42 17.73 27.18
CA ALA A 151 18.86 16.73 26.27
C ALA A 151 18.50 17.33 24.92
N PHE A 152 17.89 18.52 24.87
CA PHE A 152 17.60 19.20 23.61
C PHE A 152 18.86 19.61 22.86
N ARG A 153 19.87 20.11 23.58
CA ARG A 153 21.18 20.50 23.04
C ARG A 153 21.91 19.35 22.38
N GLU A 154 22.03 18.21 23.06
CA GLU A 154 22.76 17.07 22.54
C GLU A 154 21.88 16.26 21.58
N GLY A 155 20.64 15.93 21.94
CA GLY A 155 19.75 15.08 21.16
C GLY A 155 19.25 15.70 19.86
N VAL A 156 18.58 16.86 19.95
CA VAL A 156 17.98 17.52 18.77
C VAL A 156 19.01 18.36 18.03
N GLY A 157 19.74 19.20 18.77
CA GLY A 157 20.72 20.11 18.20
C GLY A 157 21.90 19.39 17.60
N ARG A 158 22.71 18.73 18.42
CA ARG A 158 24.03 18.24 18.02
C ARG A 158 23.99 16.97 17.18
N TRP A 159 23.16 15.99 17.54
CA TRP A 159 23.08 14.70 16.84
C TRP A 159 21.92 14.65 15.84
N GLY A 160 20.75 15.18 16.21
CA GLY A 160 19.54 15.10 15.39
C GLY A 160 19.62 15.87 14.08
N LEU A 161 20.04 17.14 14.12
CA LEU A 161 20.12 17.97 12.91
C LEU A 161 21.26 17.52 11.99
N SER A 162 22.47 17.37 12.51
CA SER A 162 23.63 16.96 11.72
C SER A 162 23.45 15.56 11.12
N GLY A 163 22.94 14.61 11.92
CA GLY A 163 22.64 13.25 11.48
C GLY A 163 21.47 13.19 10.50
N GLY A 164 20.41 13.97 10.74
CA GLY A 164 19.26 14.05 9.85
C GLY A 164 19.61 14.63 8.48
N VAL A 165 20.40 15.69 8.43
CA VAL A 165 20.90 16.27 7.17
C VAL A 165 21.82 15.30 6.44
N ALA A 166 22.76 14.66 7.15
CA ALA A 166 23.64 13.65 6.56
C ALA A 166 22.85 12.45 5.99
N TYR A 167 21.82 12.00 6.70
CA TYR A 167 20.95 10.92 6.25
C TYR A 167 20.13 11.32 5.02
N LEU A 168 19.53 12.51 5.00
CA LEU A 168 18.78 13.00 3.84
C LEU A 168 19.68 13.15 2.61
N LEU A 169 20.89 13.70 2.78
CA LEU A 169 21.87 13.77 1.70
C LEU A 169 22.24 12.38 1.22
N TRP A 170 22.59 11.46 2.10
CA TRP A 170 22.91 10.09 1.73
C TRP A 170 21.75 9.38 1.00
N ARG A 171 20.51 9.54 1.50
CA ARG A 171 19.31 8.86 0.98
C ARG A 171 18.84 9.39 -0.37
N TYR A 172 18.94 10.69 -0.60
CA TYR A 172 18.42 11.36 -1.80
C TYR A 172 19.51 11.74 -2.81
N THR A 173 20.78 11.46 -2.53
CA THR A 173 21.87 11.52 -3.51
C THR A 173 22.23 10.11 -4.00
N GLY A 174 23.00 10.00 -5.07
CA GLY A 174 23.52 8.72 -5.57
C GLY A 174 24.52 8.02 -4.62
N ALA A 175 24.69 8.50 -3.38
CA ALA A 175 25.54 7.89 -2.35
C ALA A 175 24.89 6.67 -1.67
N PHE A 176 23.57 6.53 -1.74
CA PHE A 176 22.86 5.35 -1.26
C PHE A 176 23.19 4.13 -2.14
N PRO A 177 23.52 2.94 -1.59
CA PRO A 177 23.43 2.52 -0.17
C PRO A 177 24.79 2.46 0.58
N ASP A 178 25.84 3.16 0.14
CA ASP A 178 27.17 3.02 0.75
C ASP A 178 27.24 3.69 2.14
N ILE A 179 27.37 2.87 3.18
CA ILE A 179 27.43 3.32 4.59
C ILE A 179 28.71 4.09 4.89
N ASN A 180 29.81 3.82 4.18
CA ASN A 180 31.05 4.56 4.39
C ASN A 180 30.86 6.03 4.03
N ILE A 181 30.08 6.31 2.97
CA ILE A 181 29.75 7.67 2.57
C ILE A 181 28.85 8.34 3.62
N LEU A 182 27.88 7.62 4.20
CA LEU A 182 27.05 8.15 5.30
C LEU A 182 27.89 8.50 6.53
N LEU A 183 28.85 7.65 6.92
CA LEU A 183 29.75 7.91 8.04
C LEU A 183 30.65 9.12 7.79
N VAL A 184 31.19 9.24 6.57
CA VAL A 184 31.99 10.41 6.17
C VAL A 184 31.15 11.68 6.16
N LEU A 185 29.95 11.66 5.59
CA LEU A 185 29.02 12.79 5.57
C LEU A 185 28.60 13.21 6.99
N GLY A 186 28.24 12.25 7.85
CA GLY A 186 27.90 12.51 9.24
C GLY A 186 29.07 13.13 10.01
N GLY A 187 30.28 12.60 9.83
CA GLY A 187 31.51 13.14 10.40
C GLY A 187 31.80 14.57 9.91
N LEU A 188 31.66 14.83 8.62
CA LEU A 188 31.85 16.15 8.02
C LEU A 188 30.80 17.15 8.52
N MET A 189 29.53 16.77 8.66
CA MET A 189 28.47 17.64 9.17
C MET A 189 28.70 17.99 10.65
N LEU A 190 29.09 17.02 11.47
CA LEU A 190 29.44 17.24 12.88
C LEU A 190 30.69 18.13 13.03
N LEU A 191 31.70 17.94 12.16
CA LEU A 191 32.90 18.78 12.12
C LEU A 191 32.58 20.20 11.62
N ALA A 192 31.74 20.35 10.59
CA ALA A 192 31.30 21.65 10.08
C ALA A 192 30.53 22.44 11.16
N GLU A 193 29.63 21.80 11.90
CA GLU A 193 28.92 22.44 13.01
C GLU A 193 29.85 22.87 14.15
N SER A 194 30.86 22.05 14.47
CA SER A 194 31.83 22.38 15.52
C SER A 194 32.85 23.45 15.09
N ALA A 195 33.19 23.51 13.79
CA ALA A 195 34.08 24.50 13.18
C ALA A 195 33.40 25.82 12.80
N GLY A 196 32.06 25.88 12.73
CA GLY A 196 31.25 27.06 12.36
C GLY A 196 31.44 28.32 13.23
N LEU A 197 32.32 28.26 14.22
CA LEU A 197 32.84 29.39 14.98
C LEU A 197 33.87 30.25 14.22
N LEU A 198 34.48 29.75 13.15
CA LEU A 198 35.48 30.50 12.37
C LEU A 198 34.86 31.60 11.48
N LEU A 199 33.56 31.53 11.19
CA LEU A 199 32.88 32.44 10.23
C LEU A 199 31.83 33.37 10.85
N LYS A 200 31.46 33.23 12.14
CA LYS A 200 30.37 34.03 12.74
C LYS A 200 30.83 34.92 13.90
N SER A 201 30.56 36.22 13.74
CA SER A 201 30.81 37.33 14.69
C SER A 201 30.34 37.09 16.14
N ARG A 202 29.37 36.19 16.39
CA ARG A 202 28.76 35.96 17.73
C ARG A 202 29.23 34.71 18.50
N ARG A 203 30.32 34.03 18.13
CA ARG A 203 30.96 32.94 18.92
C ARG A 203 30.00 31.88 19.53
N ARG A 204 28.92 31.47 18.84
CA ARG A 204 28.01 30.38 19.25
C ARG A 204 27.83 29.36 18.13
N THR A 205 27.89 28.06 18.46
CA THR A 205 27.54 26.97 17.53
C THR A 205 26.02 26.85 17.39
N LEU A 206 25.54 26.21 16.32
CA LEU A 206 24.09 26.08 16.05
C LEU A 206 23.34 25.35 17.18
N HIS A 207 23.87 24.23 17.67
CA HIS A 207 23.27 23.50 18.80
C HIS A 207 23.24 24.31 20.11
N ASP A 208 24.23 25.19 20.33
CA ASP A 208 24.24 26.09 21.49
C ASP A 208 23.20 27.22 21.33
N GLN A 209 22.95 27.69 20.10
CA GLN A 209 21.89 28.66 19.81
C GLN A 209 20.49 28.07 20.04
N LEU A 210 20.26 26.86 19.53
CA LEU A 210 18.97 26.16 19.65
C LEU A 210 18.62 25.84 21.11
N ALA A 211 19.61 25.45 21.91
CA ALA A 211 19.39 25.13 23.33
C ALA A 211 19.48 26.33 24.27
N GLY A 212 19.88 27.50 23.76
CA GLY A 212 20.09 28.67 24.60
C GLY A 212 21.21 28.50 25.63
N THR A 213 22.30 27.85 25.23
CA THR A 213 23.46 27.58 26.09
C THR A 213 24.72 28.23 25.54
N TYR A 214 25.74 28.37 26.37
CA TYR A 214 27.05 28.84 25.94
C TYR A 214 28.17 28.06 26.63
N VAL A 215 29.30 27.99 25.95
CA VAL A 215 30.49 27.26 26.41
C VAL A 215 31.53 28.26 26.89
N VAL A 216 31.94 28.10 28.14
CA VAL A 216 32.93 28.96 28.81
C VAL A 216 34.10 28.11 29.29
N ASP A 217 35.26 28.75 29.39
CA ASP A 217 36.40 28.14 30.08
C ASP A 217 36.07 28.06 31.57
N ALA A 218 36.09 26.85 32.14
CA ALA A 218 35.77 26.65 33.55
C ALA A 218 36.72 27.41 34.49
N ALA A 219 37.90 27.82 33.98
CA ALA A 219 38.90 28.60 34.70
C ALA A 219 38.72 30.14 34.62
N LYS A 220 37.84 30.67 33.75
CA LYS A 220 37.59 32.12 33.64
C LYS A 220 36.19 32.47 34.16
N THR A 221 36.15 33.14 35.31
CA THR A 221 34.94 33.78 35.86
C THR A 221 34.42 34.89 34.93
N LEU A 222 33.10 34.95 34.71
CA LEU A 222 32.44 35.87 33.78
C LEU A 222 32.63 37.35 34.18
N PRO A 223 32.89 38.28 33.24
CA PRO A 223 32.57 39.70 33.42
C PRO A 223 31.09 39.96 33.07
N ASN A 224 30.40 40.72 33.92
CA ASN A 224 29.09 41.33 33.66
C ASN A 224 29.14 42.18 32.38
N TYR A 225 28.19 42.00 31.45
CA TYR A 225 27.82 43.05 30.49
C TYR A 225 26.30 43.04 30.20
N PRO A 226 25.68 44.20 29.97
CA PRO A 226 24.30 44.53 30.31
C PRO A 226 23.32 44.34 29.15
N GLY A 227 22.02 44.43 29.49
CA GLY A 227 20.90 44.14 28.60
C GLY A 227 20.69 45.14 27.47
N ASN A 228 20.16 44.64 26.34
CA ASN A 228 18.91 45.12 25.74
C ASN A 228 18.50 44.26 24.51
N MET A 229 17.21 44.35 24.15
CA MET A 229 16.51 43.77 23.00
C MET A 229 16.15 42.27 23.07
N GLY A 230 14.91 41.82 22.86
CA GLY A 230 13.65 42.46 22.49
C GLY A 230 12.53 41.40 22.53
N LYS A 231 11.33 41.81 22.91
CA LYS A 231 10.13 40.99 23.21
C LYS A 231 9.49 40.34 21.98
N TRP A 232 8.92 39.13 22.14
CA TRP A 232 7.73 38.61 21.44
C TRP A 232 6.82 37.88 22.47
N PRO A 233 5.49 37.77 22.24
CA PRO A 233 4.47 37.85 23.30
C PRO A 233 4.10 36.51 23.94
N SER A 234 3.78 36.53 25.23
CA SER A 234 3.19 35.40 25.96
C SER A 234 1.91 35.84 26.68
N SER A 235 0.90 34.98 26.59
CA SER A 235 -0.44 35.12 27.18
C SER A 235 -0.49 34.64 28.64
N ALA A 236 -1.30 35.37 29.42
CA ALA A 236 -2.06 34.96 30.62
C ALA A 236 -1.34 34.50 31.91
N HIS A 237 -1.15 35.49 32.82
CA HIS A 237 -1.55 35.54 34.25
C HIS A 237 -0.96 34.59 35.32
N PRO A 238 -1.05 34.96 36.63
CA PRO A 238 -0.96 36.29 37.25
C PRO A 238 0.02 36.36 38.45
N GLN A 239 0.44 37.57 38.77
CA GLN A 239 1.32 37.92 39.90
C GLN A 239 0.56 37.89 41.23
N SER A 240 1.28 37.58 42.32
CA SER A 240 0.84 37.97 43.68
C SER A 240 1.99 38.64 44.42
N VAL A 241 1.63 39.74 45.08
CA VAL A 241 2.47 40.66 45.85
C VAL A 241 2.41 40.26 47.33
N THR A 242 3.54 40.37 48.01
CA THR A 242 3.76 40.06 49.44
C THR A 242 3.30 41.18 50.35
N LEU A 243 2.75 40.84 51.52
CA LEU A 243 2.66 41.72 52.69
C LEU A 243 3.05 40.95 53.95
N GLU A 244 3.96 41.55 54.73
CA GLU A 244 4.39 41.14 56.07
C GLU A 244 3.44 41.70 57.14
N VAL A 245 3.39 41.09 58.33
CA VAL A 245 3.62 41.73 59.65
C VAL A 245 3.24 40.79 60.82
N ASP A 246 4.24 40.66 61.69
CA ASP A 246 4.43 40.38 63.13
C ASP A 246 3.38 39.86 64.14
N SER A 247 4.01 39.26 65.15
CA SER A 247 3.56 38.56 66.34
C SER A 247 2.91 39.43 67.41
N ASN A 248 1.62 39.21 67.68
CA ASN A 248 1.01 39.05 69.01
C ASN A 248 -0.51 39.21 68.93
N GLY A 249 -1.18 38.17 68.42
CA GLY A 249 -2.63 38.17 68.27
C GLY A 249 -3.37 38.41 69.58
N SER A 250 -4.29 39.37 69.57
CA SER A 250 -5.53 39.36 70.35
C SER A 250 -6.49 40.43 69.82
N VAL A 251 -7.79 40.13 69.95
CA VAL A 251 -8.94 40.95 69.53
C VAL A 251 -9.79 41.17 70.79
N ILE A 252 -10.47 42.33 70.90
CA ILE A 252 -11.91 42.50 71.23
C ILE A 252 -12.28 44.00 71.36
N ALA A 253 -13.20 44.39 70.48
CA ALA A 253 -14.46 45.15 70.61
C ALA A 253 -14.61 46.61 71.13
N GLU A 254 -15.70 47.18 70.57
CA GLU A 254 -16.66 48.18 71.05
C GLU A 254 -16.74 49.58 70.39
N GLU A 255 -17.80 49.70 69.58
CA GLU A 255 -18.84 50.75 69.45
C GLU A 255 -18.56 52.23 69.81
N SER A 256 -18.82 53.13 68.84
CA SER A 256 -20.07 53.95 68.78
C SER A 256 -19.90 55.24 67.95
N GLY A 257 -20.87 55.51 67.06
CA GLY A 257 -21.35 56.82 66.53
C GLY A 257 -20.36 57.78 65.82
N ASN A 258 -20.67 58.49 64.73
CA ASN A 258 -21.92 58.81 64.03
C ASN A 258 -21.55 59.47 62.67
N GLY A 259 -22.26 59.17 61.56
CA GLY A 259 -22.18 60.00 60.32
C GLY A 259 -22.23 59.30 58.96
N HIS A 260 -23.46 59.15 58.43
CA HIS A 260 -23.91 59.01 57.02
C HIS A 260 -23.79 57.66 56.24
N GLN A 261 -24.92 57.35 55.58
CA GLN A 261 -25.34 56.08 54.99
C GLN A 261 -24.98 55.92 53.50
N GLN A 262 -24.50 54.73 53.11
CA GLN A 262 -24.81 54.08 51.81
C GLN A 262 -24.56 52.55 51.93
N LYS A 263 -25.58 51.72 51.67
CA LYS A 263 -25.57 50.24 51.82
C LYS A 263 -24.90 49.52 50.65
N ARG A 264 -24.16 48.42 50.91
CA ARG A 264 -24.11 47.15 50.12
C ARG A 264 -23.34 46.04 50.88
N PRO A 265 -23.59 44.75 50.60
CA PRO A 265 -23.97 43.74 51.60
C PRO A 265 -22.80 43.12 52.37
N ILE A 266 -23.10 42.79 53.63
CA ILE A 266 -22.32 41.91 54.50
C ILE A 266 -22.62 40.46 54.09
N THR A 267 -21.57 39.70 53.77
CA THR A 267 -21.61 38.24 53.77
C THR A 267 -20.48 37.72 54.63
N THR A 268 -20.91 37.19 55.78
CA THR A 268 -20.24 36.36 56.77
C THR A 268 -19.12 35.49 56.21
N ILE A 269 -17.93 35.64 56.81
CA ILE A 269 -16.80 34.72 56.66
C ILE A 269 -17.06 33.52 57.55
N VAL A 270 -17.35 32.38 56.90
CA VAL A 270 -17.39 31.06 57.53
C VAL A 270 -15.94 30.57 57.64
N LEU A 271 -15.51 30.26 58.87
CA LEU A 271 -14.29 29.49 59.11
C LEU A 271 -14.57 28.01 58.80
N THR A 272 -13.99 27.51 57.72
CA THR A 272 -13.77 26.06 57.52
C THR A 272 -12.28 25.76 57.62
N PRO A 273 -11.88 24.67 58.28
CA PRO A 273 -10.51 24.42 58.69
C PRO A 273 -9.62 24.13 57.48
N LYS A 274 -8.41 24.70 57.45
CA LYS A 274 -7.42 24.37 56.43
C LYS A 274 -6.88 22.96 56.71
N GLN A 275 -7.50 22.01 56.03
CA GLN A 275 -7.06 20.63 55.88
C GLN A 275 -5.54 20.55 55.69
N SER A 276 -4.93 19.63 56.44
CA SER A 276 -3.59 19.11 56.21
C SER A 276 -3.45 18.61 54.76
N GLN A 277 -2.86 19.43 53.89
CA GLN A 277 -2.41 18.94 52.58
C GLN A 277 -1.18 18.06 52.79
N ARG A 278 -1.40 16.75 52.72
CA ARG A 278 -0.36 15.73 52.58
C ARG A 278 0.56 16.11 51.42
N ARG A 279 1.85 16.34 51.72
CA ARG A 279 2.92 16.39 50.73
C ARG A 279 2.84 15.13 49.85
N PRO A 280 2.82 15.22 48.51
CA PRO A 280 3.00 14.02 47.70
C PRO A 280 4.40 13.48 48.01
N LYS A 281 4.47 12.22 48.46
CA LYS A 281 5.73 11.51 48.65
C LYS A 281 6.36 11.33 47.28
N ASN A 282 7.14 12.30 46.83
CA ASN A 282 7.97 12.16 45.65
C ASN A 282 8.99 11.07 45.95
N LEU A 283 8.87 9.94 45.23
CA LEU A 283 9.82 8.82 45.23
C LEU A 283 11.28 9.33 45.22
N TRP A 284 11.51 10.40 44.46
CA TRP A 284 12.79 11.09 44.29
C TRP A 284 13.37 11.72 45.57
N TYR A 285 12.54 12.23 46.48
CA TYR A 285 13.02 12.78 47.76
C TYR A 285 13.41 11.66 48.74
N TRP A 286 12.64 10.58 48.75
CA TRP A 286 12.93 9.38 49.53
C TRP A 286 14.23 8.69 49.05
N MET A 287 14.45 8.65 47.74
CA MET A 287 15.69 8.12 47.16
C MET A 287 16.94 8.90 47.59
N ARG A 288 16.84 10.23 47.76
CA ARG A 288 17.95 11.07 48.25
C ARG A 288 18.27 10.84 49.72
N GLN A 289 17.28 10.49 50.54
CA GLN A 289 17.48 10.30 51.99
C GLN A 289 18.04 8.91 52.34
N HIS A 290 17.83 7.89 51.48
CA HIS A 290 18.27 6.52 51.73
C HIS A 290 19.10 5.93 50.58
N PRO A 291 20.32 6.45 50.31
CA PRO A 291 21.14 6.04 49.17
C PRO A 291 21.48 4.54 49.15
N GLY A 292 21.68 3.92 50.33
CA GLY A 292 21.96 2.48 50.44
C GLY A 292 20.77 1.58 50.08
N ILE A 293 19.56 1.93 50.53
CA ILE A 293 18.33 1.17 50.25
C ILE A 293 17.95 1.31 48.77
N THR A 294 18.16 2.48 48.18
CA THR A 294 17.98 2.66 46.72
C THR A 294 18.96 1.85 45.91
N LEU A 295 20.22 1.74 46.33
CA LEU A 295 21.23 0.94 45.66
C LEU A 295 20.87 -0.55 45.73
N LEU A 296 20.35 -1.01 46.88
CA LEU A 296 19.88 -2.38 47.07
C LEU A 296 18.63 -2.69 46.24
N LEU A 297 17.67 -1.78 46.15
CA LEU A 297 16.47 -1.96 45.30
C LEU A 297 16.81 -1.95 43.80
N VAL A 298 17.75 -1.10 43.36
CA VAL A 298 18.26 -1.09 41.98
C VAL A 298 19.06 -2.35 41.69
N ALA A 299 19.87 -2.83 42.63
CA ALA A 299 20.61 -4.08 42.50
C ALA A 299 19.67 -5.29 42.43
N LEU A 300 18.66 -5.37 43.30
CA LEU A 300 17.62 -6.42 43.26
C LEU A 300 16.76 -6.33 41.99
N GLY A 301 16.45 -5.13 41.51
CA GLY A 301 15.79 -4.93 40.22
C GLY A 301 16.65 -5.39 39.04
N GLY A 302 17.96 -5.12 39.08
CA GLY A 302 18.93 -5.64 38.12
C GLY A 302 19.04 -7.16 38.17
N MET A 303 19.11 -7.74 39.37
CA MET A 303 19.15 -9.20 39.56
C MET A 303 17.86 -9.88 39.11
N GLY A 304 16.70 -9.28 39.40
CA GLY A 304 15.39 -9.74 38.93
C GLY A 304 15.26 -9.66 37.40
N SER A 305 15.81 -8.62 36.79
CA SER A 305 15.91 -8.53 35.33
C SER A 305 16.80 -9.62 34.74
N VAL A 306 17.94 -9.91 35.36
CA VAL A 306 18.85 -10.99 34.92
C VAL A 306 18.18 -12.35 35.07
N LEU A 307 17.51 -12.61 36.20
CA LEU A 307 16.77 -13.86 36.41
C LEU A 307 15.59 -13.99 35.43
N GLY A 308 14.86 -12.91 35.19
CA GLY A 308 13.79 -12.86 34.19
C GLY A 308 14.30 -13.15 32.78
N THR A 309 15.46 -12.59 32.40
CA THR A 309 16.10 -12.92 31.12
C THR A 309 16.58 -14.37 31.08
N PHE A 310 17.08 -14.93 32.18
CA PHE A 310 17.52 -16.32 32.24
C PHE A 310 16.34 -17.29 32.09
N VAL A 311 15.27 -17.10 32.87
CA VAL A 311 14.04 -17.91 32.79
C VAL A 311 13.37 -17.76 31.43
N GLY A 312 13.27 -16.53 30.91
CA GLY A 312 12.76 -16.28 29.56
C GLY A 312 13.60 -17.00 28.49
N THR A 313 14.92 -17.03 28.65
CA THR A 313 15.82 -17.78 27.75
C THR A 313 15.59 -19.28 27.83
N GLN A 314 15.39 -19.85 29.03
CA GLN A 314 15.10 -21.28 29.20
C GLN A 314 13.76 -21.69 28.58
N ILE A 315 12.70 -20.90 28.78
CA ILE A 315 11.40 -21.13 28.15
C ILE A 315 11.53 -21.07 26.62
N TYR A 316 12.30 -20.10 26.11
CA TYR A 316 12.54 -19.97 24.68
C TYR A 316 13.35 -21.15 24.10
N ILE A 317 14.39 -21.61 24.80
CA ILE A 317 15.17 -22.80 24.40
C ILE A 317 14.27 -24.04 24.38
N GLN A 318 13.46 -24.26 25.42
CA GLN A 318 12.53 -25.40 25.47
C GLN A 318 11.49 -25.34 24.35
N SER A 319 10.91 -24.16 24.09
CA SER A 319 9.96 -23.96 22.99
C SER A 319 10.62 -24.21 21.63
N GLN A 320 11.87 -23.78 21.45
CA GLN A 320 12.66 -24.08 20.26
C GLN A 320 12.96 -25.57 20.10
N ALA A 321 13.29 -26.28 21.18
CA ALA A 321 13.54 -27.73 21.16
C ALA A 321 12.28 -28.49 20.73
N ASN A 322 11.12 -28.20 21.34
CA ASN A 322 9.85 -28.80 20.97
C ASN A 322 9.48 -28.52 19.49
N ARG A 323 9.74 -27.30 18.99
CA ARG A 323 9.54 -26.98 17.56
C ARG A 323 10.47 -27.77 16.63
N ARG A 324 11.68 -28.13 17.07
CA ARG A 324 12.62 -28.95 16.28
C ARG A 324 12.16 -30.40 16.20
N GLU A 325 11.74 -30.98 17.33
CA GLU A 325 11.19 -32.34 17.36
C GLU A 325 9.95 -32.45 16.46
N PHE A 326 9.03 -31.49 16.55
CA PHE A 326 7.85 -31.45 15.69
C PHE A 326 8.22 -31.37 14.20
N LYS A 327 9.15 -30.48 13.82
CA LYS A 327 9.64 -30.39 12.43
C LYS A 327 10.38 -31.64 11.97
N GLN A 328 11.09 -32.33 12.85
CA GLN A 328 11.76 -33.60 12.53
C GLN A 328 10.74 -34.69 12.25
N GLN A 329 9.70 -34.81 13.09
CA GLN A 329 8.60 -35.74 12.87
C GLN A 329 7.87 -35.46 11.55
N GLU A 330 7.53 -34.19 11.26
CA GLU A 330 6.92 -33.82 9.96
C GLU A 330 7.83 -34.18 8.78
N ASN A 331 9.14 -33.97 8.92
CA ASN A 331 10.11 -34.32 7.88
C ASN A 331 10.21 -35.83 7.66
N GLU A 332 10.19 -36.64 8.72
CA GLU A 332 10.18 -38.11 8.62
C GLU A 332 8.89 -38.60 7.95
N VAL A 333 7.73 -38.06 8.34
CA VAL A 333 6.43 -38.38 7.72
C VAL A 333 6.42 -38.02 6.24
N PHE A 334 6.87 -36.81 5.88
CA PHE A 334 6.98 -36.38 4.49
C PHE A 334 7.87 -37.34 3.67
N LEU A 335 9.07 -37.66 4.17
CA LEU A 335 10.01 -38.56 3.48
C LEU A 335 9.45 -39.99 3.34
N ALA A 336 8.73 -40.49 4.35
CA ALA A 336 8.08 -41.79 4.28
C ALA A 336 7.00 -41.83 3.19
N LEU A 337 6.16 -40.80 3.10
CA LEU A 337 5.12 -40.67 2.08
C LEU A 337 5.73 -40.55 0.67
N VAL A 338 6.76 -39.73 0.49
CA VAL A 338 7.45 -39.58 -0.81
C VAL A 338 8.12 -40.89 -1.23
N LYS A 339 8.75 -41.62 -0.30
CA LYS A 339 9.35 -42.93 -0.57
C LYS A 339 8.29 -43.95 -1.04
N GLN A 340 7.11 -43.93 -0.44
CA GLN A 340 5.98 -44.79 -0.83
C GLN A 340 5.44 -44.44 -2.23
N LEU A 341 5.55 -43.19 -2.66
CA LEU A 341 5.13 -42.74 -3.99
C LEU A 341 6.11 -43.11 -5.11
N GLY A 342 7.39 -43.31 -4.77
CA GLY A 342 8.45 -43.69 -5.72
C GLY A 342 8.53 -45.18 -6.07
N SER A 343 7.79 -46.07 -5.41
CA SER A 343 7.79 -47.51 -5.73
C SER A 343 6.93 -47.81 -6.97
N THR A 344 7.53 -48.44 -7.98
CA THR A 344 6.99 -48.60 -9.34
C THR A 344 6.12 -49.85 -9.59
N SER A 345 5.71 -50.62 -8.57
CA SER A 345 4.89 -51.82 -8.83
C SER A 345 3.41 -51.50 -9.06
N GLU A 346 2.82 -52.11 -10.08
CA GLU A 346 1.41 -51.90 -10.49
C GLU A 346 0.40 -52.33 -9.40
N THR A 347 0.81 -53.21 -8.48
CA THR A 347 0.01 -53.72 -7.35
C THR A 347 -0.18 -52.73 -6.20
N LEU A 348 0.42 -51.53 -6.26
CA LEU A 348 0.43 -50.54 -5.16
C LEU A 348 -0.44 -49.30 -5.42
N THR A 349 -1.34 -49.33 -6.42
CA THR A 349 -2.14 -48.14 -6.79
C THR A 349 -2.94 -47.58 -5.61
N GLU A 350 -3.60 -48.44 -4.81
CA GLU A 350 -4.32 -47.99 -3.59
C GLU A 350 -3.38 -47.36 -2.53
N GLN A 351 -2.19 -47.93 -2.35
CA GLN A 351 -1.21 -47.38 -1.42
C GLN A 351 -0.69 -46.01 -1.87
N ARG A 352 -0.46 -45.84 -3.18
CA ARG A 352 -0.06 -44.54 -3.76
C ARG A 352 -1.19 -43.52 -3.63
N GLN A 353 -2.45 -43.91 -3.82
CA GLN A 353 -3.60 -43.03 -3.57
C GLN A 353 -3.66 -42.56 -2.11
N GLY A 354 -3.52 -43.49 -1.16
CA GLY A 354 -3.48 -43.19 0.27
C GLY A 354 -2.35 -42.21 0.62
N ALA A 355 -1.16 -42.43 0.06
CA ALA A 355 -0.01 -41.53 0.26
C ALA A 355 -0.24 -40.13 -0.34
N ILE A 356 -0.84 -40.02 -1.54
CA ILE A 356 -1.20 -38.73 -2.16
C ILE A 356 -2.16 -37.95 -1.25
N LEU A 357 -3.21 -38.60 -0.75
CA LEU A 357 -4.21 -37.97 0.11
C LEU A 357 -3.63 -37.59 1.48
N ALA A 358 -2.75 -38.42 2.04
CA ALA A 358 -2.02 -38.09 3.27
C ALA A 358 -1.10 -36.87 3.08
N LEU A 359 -0.39 -36.81 1.94
CA LEU A 359 0.46 -35.68 1.59
C LEU A 359 -0.35 -34.38 1.41
N ALA A 360 -1.57 -34.49 0.90
CA ALA A 360 -2.50 -33.37 0.78
C ALA A 360 -2.90 -32.78 2.14
N ARG A 361 -3.02 -33.61 3.18
CA ARG A 361 -3.37 -33.21 4.54
C ARG A 361 -2.18 -32.70 5.36
N LEU A 362 -0.97 -33.04 4.95
CA LEU A 362 0.25 -32.63 5.64
C LEU A 362 0.50 -31.12 5.47
N ASP A 363 0.67 -30.38 6.57
CA ASP A 363 0.94 -28.93 6.56
C ASP A 363 2.44 -28.62 6.29
N ASP A 364 2.99 -29.26 5.24
CA ASP A 364 4.38 -29.06 4.81
C ASP A 364 4.42 -28.22 3.53
N SER A 365 5.26 -27.18 3.51
CA SER A 365 5.46 -26.29 2.34
C SER A 365 5.92 -27.03 1.08
N ARG A 366 6.53 -28.21 1.23
CA ARG A 366 7.06 -29.05 0.13
C ARG A 366 5.98 -29.95 -0.49
N ALA A 367 4.89 -30.21 0.22
CA ALA A 367 3.83 -31.12 -0.24
C ALA A 367 3.14 -30.61 -1.51
N LEU A 368 2.78 -29.32 -1.54
CA LEU A 368 2.09 -28.73 -2.69
C LEU A 368 2.96 -28.75 -3.97
N PRO A 369 4.22 -28.26 -3.97
CA PRO A 369 5.10 -28.38 -5.13
C PRO A 369 5.27 -29.83 -5.63
N TYR A 370 5.42 -30.79 -4.70
CA TYR A 370 5.56 -32.19 -5.05
C TYR A 370 4.30 -32.76 -5.72
N LEU A 371 3.11 -32.45 -5.20
CA LEU A 371 1.84 -32.87 -5.82
C LEU A 371 1.65 -32.26 -7.22
N ILE A 372 2.09 -31.02 -7.44
CA ILE A 372 2.05 -30.36 -8.75
C ILE A 372 2.97 -31.06 -9.74
N ASP A 373 4.21 -31.35 -9.33
CA ASP A 373 5.16 -32.08 -10.17
C ASP A 373 4.66 -33.50 -10.49
N LEU A 374 4.12 -34.19 -9.49
CA LEU A 374 3.50 -35.51 -9.66
C LEU A 374 2.34 -35.46 -10.67
N LEU A 375 1.46 -34.44 -10.61
CA LEU A 375 0.39 -34.26 -11.60
C LEU A 375 0.95 -34.06 -13.02
N GLY A 376 2.06 -33.33 -13.14
CA GLY A 376 2.73 -33.08 -14.41
C GLY A 376 3.34 -34.32 -15.05
N GLN A 377 3.69 -35.34 -14.27
CA GLN A 377 4.45 -36.52 -14.72
C GLN A 377 3.66 -37.84 -14.63
N GLU A 378 2.53 -37.90 -13.93
CA GLU A 378 1.79 -39.14 -13.65
C GLU A 378 1.15 -39.75 -14.90
N LYS A 379 1.30 -41.06 -15.09
CA LYS A 379 0.80 -41.79 -16.27
C LYS A 379 -0.53 -42.51 -16.00
N ASN A 380 -0.83 -42.82 -14.75
CA ASN A 380 -2.04 -43.54 -14.38
C ASN A 380 -3.26 -42.59 -14.23
N PRO A 381 -4.33 -42.75 -15.03
CA PRO A 381 -5.52 -41.88 -14.96
C PRO A 381 -6.19 -41.82 -13.58
N SER A 382 -6.20 -42.93 -12.83
CA SER A 382 -6.81 -42.98 -11.48
C SER A 382 -6.02 -42.16 -10.46
N LEU A 383 -4.68 -42.17 -10.58
CA LEU A 383 -3.81 -41.35 -9.73
C LEU A 383 -3.90 -39.87 -10.10
N ILE A 384 -4.03 -39.54 -11.39
CA ILE A 384 -4.26 -38.15 -11.85
C ILE A 384 -5.51 -37.56 -11.17
N ASP A 385 -6.62 -38.31 -11.11
CA ASP A 385 -7.83 -37.83 -10.42
C ASP A 385 -7.62 -37.69 -8.91
N THR A 386 -6.89 -38.63 -8.28
CA THR A 386 -6.56 -38.55 -6.86
C THR A 386 -5.68 -37.33 -6.54
N ILE A 387 -4.69 -37.03 -7.38
CA ILE A 387 -3.82 -35.85 -7.25
C ILE A 387 -4.62 -34.57 -7.47
N GLN A 388 -5.54 -34.55 -8.45
CA GLN A 388 -6.47 -33.45 -8.66
C GLN A 388 -7.26 -33.16 -7.39
N GLN A 389 -7.84 -34.18 -6.75
CA GLN A 389 -8.60 -34.03 -5.49
C GLN A 389 -7.72 -33.55 -4.33
N ALA A 390 -6.52 -34.12 -4.20
CA ALA A 390 -5.52 -33.68 -3.22
C ALA A 390 -5.17 -32.20 -3.38
N LEU A 391 -4.92 -31.73 -4.60
CA LEU A 391 -4.60 -30.33 -4.89
C LEU A 391 -5.78 -29.38 -4.59
N VAL A 392 -7.02 -29.83 -4.83
CA VAL A 392 -8.21 -29.05 -4.43
C VAL A 392 -8.28 -28.88 -2.91
N SER A 393 -7.91 -29.90 -2.14
CA SER A 393 -7.90 -29.80 -0.67
C SER A 393 -6.86 -28.82 -0.12
N LYS A 394 -5.82 -28.47 -0.89
CA LYS A 394 -4.85 -27.40 -0.53
C LYS A 394 -5.42 -25.99 -0.71
N GLY A 395 -6.54 -25.83 -1.40
CA GLY A 395 -7.26 -24.57 -1.54
C GLY A 395 -6.56 -23.52 -2.42
N PRO A 396 -6.83 -22.21 -2.19
CA PRO A 396 -6.41 -21.12 -3.07
C PRO A 396 -4.89 -21.04 -3.29
N ALA A 397 -4.08 -21.50 -2.32
CA ALA A 397 -2.63 -21.54 -2.44
C ALA A 397 -2.13 -22.38 -3.64
N ALA A 398 -2.92 -23.36 -4.10
CA ALA A 398 -2.59 -24.20 -5.25
C ALA A 398 -2.80 -23.50 -6.60
N LEU A 399 -3.55 -22.39 -6.68
CA LEU A 399 -3.91 -21.75 -7.96
C LEU A 399 -2.71 -21.27 -8.77
N SER A 400 -1.73 -20.63 -8.13
CA SER A 400 -0.55 -20.10 -8.84
C SER A 400 0.35 -21.23 -9.40
N PRO A 401 0.72 -22.26 -8.62
CA PRO A 401 1.41 -23.43 -9.16
C PRO A 401 0.63 -24.17 -10.25
N LEU A 402 -0.69 -24.35 -10.07
CA LEU A 402 -1.55 -24.99 -11.07
C LEU A 402 -1.62 -24.19 -12.37
N ARG A 403 -1.64 -22.85 -12.30
CA ARG A 403 -1.53 -21.99 -13.48
C ARG A 403 -0.23 -22.23 -14.24
N SER A 404 0.91 -22.27 -13.53
CA SER A 404 2.21 -22.56 -14.16
C SER A 404 2.23 -23.93 -14.81
N LEU A 405 1.67 -24.95 -14.16
CA LEU A 405 1.51 -26.28 -14.74
C LEU A 405 0.60 -26.28 -15.99
N ASN A 406 -0.51 -25.55 -15.94
CA ASN A 406 -1.43 -25.42 -17.08
C ASN A 406 -0.73 -24.84 -18.32
N GLN A 407 0.11 -23.82 -18.14
CA GLN A 407 0.92 -23.21 -19.20
C GLN A 407 1.97 -24.19 -19.74
N SER A 408 2.68 -24.90 -18.85
CA SER A 408 3.67 -25.90 -19.26
C SER A 408 3.03 -27.01 -20.10
N LEU A 409 1.90 -27.58 -19.64
CA LEU A 409 1.21 -28.65 -20.35
C LEU A 409 0.62 -28.20 -21.69
N GLN A 410 0.25 -26.91 -21.82
CA GLN A 410 -0.15 -26.36 -23.10
C GLN A 410 1.02 -26.35 -24.09
N ASN A 411 2.19 -25.89 -23.67
CA ASN A 411 3.39 -25.88 -24.52
C ASN A 411 3.77 -27.31 -24.94
N ASP A 412 3.73 -28.27 -24.01
CA ASP A 412 3.99 -29.68 -24.30
C ASP A 412 3.01 -30.24 -25.34
N GLN A 413 1.73 -29.88 -25.23
CA GLN A 413 0.70 -30.33 -26.16
C GLN A 413 0.92 -29.76 -27.57
N GLU A 414 1.35 -28.51 -27.71
CA GLU A 414 1.68 -27.88 -29.00
C GLU A 414 2.86 -28.57 -29.67
N VAL A 415 3.95 -28.82 -28.92
CA VAL A 415 5.13 -29.54 -29.43
C VAL A 415 4.81 -30.97 -29.85
N LEU A 416 4.00 -31.68 -29.06
CA LEU A 416 3.62 -33.06 -29.38
C LEU A 416 2.71 -33.15 -30.61
N LYS A 417 1.85 -32.16 -30.86
CA LYS A 417 1.02 -32.08 -32.08
C LYS A 417 1.88 -32.05 -33.35
N GLU A 418 2.96 -31.28 -33.34
CA GLU A 418 3.90 -31.20 -34.47
C GLU A 418 4.64 -32.51 -34.74
N ARG A 419 4.87 -33.32 -33.70
CA ARG A 419 5.60 -34.60 -33.78
C ARG A 419 4.73 -35.82 -34.12
N GLY A 420 3.41 -35.71 -34.08
CA GLY A 420 2.49 -36.82 -34.40
C GLY A 420 2.39 -37.94 -33.35
N ALA A 421 2.83 -37.73 -32.11
CA ALA A 421 2.81 -38.75 -31.05
C ALA A 421 1.44 -38.88 -30.34
N THR A 422 0.52 -39.67 -30.89
CA THR A 422 -0.89 -39.74 -30.46
C THR A 422 -1.13 -40.22 -29.01
N GLN A 423 -0.35 -41.18 -28.49
CA GLN A 423 -0.54 -41.68 -27.11
C GLN A 423 -0.09 -40.67 -26.04
N GLU A 424 1.07 -40.04 -26.24
CA GLU A 424 1.58 -39.01 -25.31
C GLU A 424 0.71 -37.76 -25.33
N GLN A 425 0.19 -37.38 -26.50
CA GLN A 425 -0.80 -36.30 -26.63
C GLN A 425 -2.06 -36.55 -25.79
N GLN A 426 -2.58 -37.78 -25.80
CA GLN A 426 -3.76 -38.15 -25.00
C GLN A 426 -3.49 -38.03 -23.51
N LEU A 427 -2.30 -38.47 -23.07
CA LEU A 427 -1.89 -38.39 -21.67
C LEU A 427 -1.72 -36.95 -21.18
N VAL A 428 -1.03 -36.11 -21.96
CA VAL A 428 -0.87 -34.68 -21.65
C VAL A 428 -2.23 -33.98 -21.62
N ALA A 429 -3.15 -34.32 -22.54
CA ALA A 429 -4.51 -33.80 -22.52
C ALA A 429 -5.30 -34.21 -21.25
N LEU A 430 -5.12 -35.43 -20.76
CA LEU A 430 -5.73 -35.89 -19.50
C LEU A 430 -5.19 -35.09 -18.30
N ARG A 431 -3.87 -34.88 -18.21
CA ARG A 431 -3.26 -34.06 -17.16
C ARG A 431 -3.73 -32.61 -17.23
N GLN A 432 -3.75 -32.02 -18.42
CA GLN A 432 -4.21 -30.66 -18.63
C GLN A 432 -5.68 -30.51 -18.21
N ARG A 433 -6.54 -31.48 -18.55
CA ARG A 433 -7.93 -31.52 -18.10
C ARG A 433 -8.03 -31.59 -16.57
N ALA A 434 -7.23 -32.45 -15.92
CA ALA A 434 -7.22 -32.56 -14.47
C ALA A 434 -6.79 -31.25 -13.81
N THR A 435 -5.77 -30.57 -14.36
CA THR A 435 -5.33 -29.23 -13.93
C THR A 435 -6.44 -28.20 -14.09
N LYS A 436 -7.10 -28.13 -15.26
CA LYS A 436 -8.25 -27.24 -15.51
C LYS A 436 -9.38 -27.48 -14.51
N ARG A 437 -9.70 -28.76 -14.22
CA ARG A 437 -10.71 -29.17 -13.23
C ARG A 437 -10.32 -28.80 -11.80
N ALA A 438 -9.06 -28.98 -11.42
CA ALA A 438 -8.57 -28.58 -10.09
C ALA A 438 -8.78 -27.08 -9.88
N ILE A 439 -8.39 -26.27 -10.85
CA ILE A 439 -8.52 -24.81 -10.79
C ILE A 439 -9.99 -24.40 -10.70
N ALA A 440 -10.85 -24.93 -11.56
CA ALA A 440 -12.28 -24.67 -11.51
C ALA A 440 -12.89 -25.05 -10.15
N LYS A 441 -12.60 -26.25 -9.64
CA LYS A 441 -13.09 -26.73 -8.34
C LYS A 441 -12.57 -25.88 -7.17
N ILE A 442 -11.32 -25.43 -7.20
CA ILE A 442 -10.77 -24.53 -6.17
C ILE A 442 -11.55 -23.22 -6.16
N ILE A 443 -11.78 -22.61 -7.33
CA ILE A 443 -12.55 -21.36 -7.42
C ILE A 443 -13.98 -21.56 -6.91
N THR A 444 -14.62 -22.67 -7.25
CA THR A 444 -15.99 -22.97 -6.79
C THR A 444 -16.08 -23.24 -5.29
N ILE A 445 -15.18 -24.06 -4.73
CA ILE A 445 -15.24 -24.47 -3.31
C ILE A 445 -14.82 -23.33 -2.38
N TYR A 446 -13.81 -22.55 -2.78
CA TYR A 446 -13.26 -21.44 -1.99
C TYR A 446 -13.76 -20.09 -2.50
N ASN A 447 -15.02 -20.04 -2.93
CA ASN A 447 -15.68 -18.84 -3.41
C ASN A 447 -15.57 -17.70 -2.38
N GLY A 448 -15.18 -16.49 -2.81
CA GLY A 448 -14.91 -15.36 -1.91
C GLY A 448 -13.64 -15.46 -1.06
N GLN A 449 -12.75 -16.43 -1.34
CA GLN A 449 -11.40 -16.51 -0.75
C GLN A 449 -10.30 -16.52 -1.81
N THR A 450 -10.69 -16.37 -3.08
CA THR A 450 -9.78 -16.34 -4.24
C THR A 450 -9.47 -14.92 -4.70
N HIS A 451 -9.83 -13.90 -3.91
CA HIS A 451 -9.43 -12.53 -4.15
C HIS A 451 -7.91 -12.45 -4.33
N ASN A 452 -7.44 -11.67 -5.31
CA ASN A 452 -6.03 -11.54 -5.70
C ASN A 452 -5.38 -12.80 -6.31
N ALA A 453 -6.14 -13.87 -6.59
CA ALA A 453 -5.60 -15.01 -7.31
C ALA A 453 -5.10 -14.58 -8.69
N ASN A 454 -3.86 -14.95 -9.00
CA ASN A 454 -3.26 -14.64 -10.29
C ASN A 454 -3.45 -15.80 -11.26
N LEU A 455 -4.40 -15.65 -12.19
CA LEU A 455 -4.72 -16.58 -13.28
C LEU A 455 -4.39 -15.99 -14.66
N SER A 456 -3.45 -15.04 -14.72
CA SER A 456 -3.06 -14.40 -15.99
C SER A 456 -2.50 -15.42 -16.99
N ARG A 457 -2.83 -15.29 -18.29
CA ARG A 457 -2.34 -16.15 -19.37
C ARG A 457 -2.65 -17.63 -19.17
N ILE A 458 -3.65 -17.97 -18.37
CA ILE A 458 -4.09 -19.35 -18.20
C ILE A 458 -4.93 -19.80 -19.39
N ASN A 459 -4.91 -21.08 -19.73
CA ASN A 459 -5.85 -21.67 -20.66
C ASN A 459 -6.87 -22.54 -19.92
N LEU A 460 -8.10 -22.04 -19.84
CA LEU A 460 -9.29 -22.73 -19.34
C LEU A 460 -10.36 -22.85 -20.44
N SER A 461 -9.96 -22.84 -21.71
CA SER A 461 -10.89 -22.92 -22.84
C SER A 461 -11.67 -24.22 -22.86
N LEU A 462 -12.86 -24.17 -23.46
CA LEU A 462 -13.64 -25.33 -23.88
C LEU A 462 -12.77 -26.32 -24.65
N VAL A 463 -12.91 -27.61 -24.32
CA VAL A 463 -12.31 -28.73 -25.05
C VAL A 463 -13.45 -29.65 -25.45
N ASN A 464 -13.75 -29.74 -26.76
CA ASN A 464 -14.91 -30.45 -27.29
C ASN A 464 -14.58 -31.77 -27.99
N SER A 465 -13.32 -32.23 -27.92
CA SER A 465 -12.85 -33.41 -28.68
C SER A 465 -12.32 -34.52 -27.76
N GLY A 466 -12.84 -35.74 -27.95
CA GLY A 466 -12.36 -36.98 -27.33
C GLY A 466 -12.84 -37.23 -25.88
N SER A 467 -12.21 -38.17 -25.19
CA SER A 467 -12.50 -38.57 -23.81
C SER A 467 -12.22 -37.50 -22.75
N ALA A 468 -11.69 -36.34 -23.16
CA ALA A 468 -11.17 -35.27 -22.30
C ALA A 468 -11.99 -33.97 -22.35
N SER A 469 -13.30 -34.05 -22.55
CA SER A 469 -14.16 -32.85 -22.58
C SER A 469 -14.07 -32.00 -21.31
N PHE A 470 -14.00 -30.68 -21.48
CA PHE A 470 -13.93 -29.71 -20.39
C PHE A 470 -14.65 -28.43 -20.79
N THR A 471 -15.54 -27.95 -19.92
CA THR A 471 -16.16 -26.63 -20.00
C THR A 471 -15.94 -25.97 -18.65
N LEU A 472 -15.50 -24.70 -18.66
CA LEU A 472 -15.40 -23.91 -17.43
C LEU A 472 -16.79 -23.42 -17.05
N VAL A 473 -17.24 -23.75 -15.85
CA VAL A 473 -18.51 -23.27 -15.29
C VAL A 473 -18.23 -22.64 -13.94
N LEU A 474 -18.43 -21.32 -13.85
CA LEU A 474 -18.22 -20.49 -12.65
C LEU A 474 -19.45 -19.60 -12.40
N ASP A 475 -20.64 -20.15 -12.62
CA ASP A 475 -21.90 -19.44 -12.45
C ASP A 475 -22.17 -19.09 -10.97
N ASN A 476 -22.74 -17.91 -10.72
CA ASN A 476 -23.08 -17.40 -9.39
C ASN A 476 -21.89 -17.34 -8.40
N LEU A 477 -20.66 -17.23 -8.90
CA LEU A 477 -19.45 -17.11 -8.07
C LEU A 477 -18.99 -15.68 -7.91
N ASP A 478 -18.31 -15.41 -6.81
CA ASP A 478 -17.54 -14.19 -6.57
C ASP A 478 -16.10 -14.38 -7.08
N LEU A 479 -15.86 -13.76 -8.23
CA LEU A 479 -14.60 -13.73 -8.96
C LEU A 479 -13.90 -12.37 -8.82
N SER A 480 -14.34 -11.54 -7.87
CA SER A 480 -13.78 -10.21 -7.63
C SER A 480 -12.30 -10.28 -7.23
N GLY A 481 -11.49 -9.38 -7.79
CA GLY A 481 -10.05 -9.30 -7.52
C GLY A 481 -9.20 -10.38 -8.20
N ILE A 482 -9.78 -11.32 -8.96
CA ILE A 482 -9.01 -12.31 -9.70
C ILE A 482 -8.38 -11.67 -10.94
N ASN A 483 -7.10 -11.93 -11.17
CA ASN A 483 -6.40 -11.49 -12.37
C ASN A 483 -6.52 -12.54 -13.48
N PHE A 484 -7.36 -12.26 -14.47
CA PHE A 484 -7.57 -13.04 -15.69
C PHE A 484 -6.91 -12.41 -16.92
N ARG A 485 -5.92 -11.53 -16.74
CA ARG A 485 -5.26 -10.84 -17.85
C ARG A 485 -4.74 -11.84 -18.88
N SER A 486 -5.16 -11.68 -20.13
CA SER A 486 -4.79 -12.57 -21.24
C SER A 486 -5.13 -14.05 -21.02
N ALA A 487 -6.06 -14.37 -20.12
CA ALA A 487 -6.55 -15.73 -19.93
C ALA A 487 -7.42 -16.16 -21.13
N ASN A 488 -7.34 -17.43 -21.51
CA ASN A 488 -8.24 -18.05 -22.47
C ASN A 488 -9.38 -18.75 -21.75
N LEU A 489 -10.57 -18.15 -21.85
CA LEU A 489 -11.83 -18.54 -21.21
C LEU A 489 -12.91 -18.81 -22.28
N LEU A 490 -12.50 -19.22 -23.49
CA LEU A 490 -13.42 -19.50 -24.60
C LEU A 490 -14.50 -20.51 -24.19
N GLY A 491 -15.76 -20.15 -24.45
CA GLY A 491 -16.93 -20.98 -24.16
C GLY A 491 -17.22 -21.19 -22.66
N ALA A 492 -16.64 -20.38 -21.77
CA ALA A 492 -16.91 -20.46 -20.34
C ALA A 492 -18.34 -20.00 -20.00
N SER A 493 -18.96 -20.66 -19.02
CA SER A 493 -20.19 -20.19 -18.37
C SER A 493 -19.80 -19.41 -17.10
N LEU A 494 -20.19 -18.14 -17.08
CA LEU A 494 -19.89 -17.13 -16.06
C LEU A 494 -21.20 -16.39 -15.67
N ARG A 495 -22.33 -17.09 -15.73
CA ARG A 495 -23.66 -16.49 -15.55
C ARG A 495 -23.79 -15.96 -14.14
N SER A 496 -24.27 -14.72 -14.02
CA SER A 496 -24.50 -14.08 -12.71
C SER A 496 -23.27 -14.07 -11.79
N ALA A 497 -22.07 -14.26 -12.35
CA ALA A 497 -20.82 -14.16 -11.61
C ALA A 497 -20.50 -12.69 -11.29
N ARG A 498 -19.87 -12.44 -10.15
CA ARG A 498 -19.46 -11.11 -9.71
C ARG A 498 -17.97 -10.93 -9.92
N PHE A 499 -17.57 -9.83 -10.54
CA PHE A 499 -16.17 -9.49 -10.81
C PHE A 499 -15.71 -8.21 -10.10
N TYR A 500 -16.62 -7.56 -9.38
CA TYR A 500 -16.38 -6.40 -8.56
C TYR A 500 -16.97 -6.60 -7.17
N GLY A 501 -16.16 -6.45 -6.14
CA GLY A 501 -16.52 -6.67 -4.74
C GLY A 501 -15.93 -5.61 -3.84
N ALA A 502 -16.58 -5.38 -2.69
CA ALA A 502 -16.05 -4.51 -1.65
C ALA A 502 -14.74 -5.08 -1.10
N GLY A 503 -13.82 -4.20 -0.74
CA GLY A 503 -12.52 -4.56 -0.16
C GLY A 503 -12.61 -5.11 1.27
N GLU A 504 -11.46 -5.10 1.95
CA GLU A 504 -11.34 -5.53 3.35
C GLU A 504 -12.21 -4.67 4.29
N ASP A 505 -12.41 -3.40 3.94
CA ASP A 505 -13.24 -2.48 4.71
C ASP A 505 -14.75 -2.66 4.49
N LYS A 506 -15.14 -3.56 3.58
CA LYS A 506 -16.53 -3.90 3.21
C LYS A 506 -17.36 -2.72 2.68
N ARG A 507 -16.72 -1.67 2.19
CA ARG A 507 -17.37 -0.56 1.50
C ARG A 507 -17.03 -0.63 0.01
N PHE A 508 -17.95 -0.11 -0.81
CA PHE A 508 -17.74 0.00 -2.24
C PHE A 508 -17.24 1.41 -2.58
N GLY A 509 -16.44 1.52 -3.64
CA GLY A 509 -15.90 2.78 -4.14
C GLY A 509 -14.69 3.26 -3.34
N THR A 510 -14.07 2.39 -2.57
CA THR A 510 -12.82 2.66 -1.83
C THR A 510 -11.61 2.09 -2.59
N PHE A 511 -10.41 2.50 -2.20
CA PHE A 511 -9.18 2.13 -2.91
C PHE A 511 -8.81 0.64 -2.78
N ASP A 512 -9.44 -0.08 -1.85
CA ASP A 512 -9.22 -1.49 -1.54
C ASP A 512 -10.25 -2.43 -2.18
N ASP A 513 -11.17 -1.91 -3.01
CA ASP A 513 -12.13 -2.71 -3.76
C ASP A 513 -11.45 -3.85 -4.54
N PHE A 514 -12.06 -5.04 -4.48
CA PHE A 514 -11.63 -6.19 -5.27
C PHE A 514 -12.15 -6.05 -6.71
N ILE A 515 -11.27 -5.64 -7.62
CA ILE A 515 -11.58 -5.47 -9.04
C ILE A 515 -10.89 -6.56 -9.85
N ALA A 516 -11.65 -7.34 -10.62
CA ALA A 516 -11.07 -8.32 -11.54
C ALA A 516 -10.44 -7.65 -12.78
N ASP A 517 -9.30 -8.16 -13.23
CA ASP A 517 -8.64 -7.73 -14.48
C ASP A 517 -8.83 -8.80 -15.56
N LEU A 518 -9.70 -8.52 -16.54
CA LEU A 518 -9.98 -9.36 -17.71
C LEU A 518 -9.28 -8.81 -18.97
N SER A 519 -8.35 -7.85 -18.84
CA SER A 519 -7.73 -7.18 -19.97
C SER A 519 -7.02 -8.18 -20.88
N GLY A 520 -7.32 -8.12 -22.19
CA GLY A 520 -6.77 -9.01 -23.19
C GLY A 520 -7.21 -10.47 -23.10
N ALA A 521 -8.17 -10.81 -22.22
CA ALA A 521 -8.68 -12.16 -22.10
C ALA A 521 -9.48 -12.58 -23.36
N GLU A 522 -9.50 -13.88 -23.64
CA GLU A 522 -10.27 -14.49 -24.72
C GLU A 522 -11.55 -15.12 -24.13
N LEU A 523 -12.67 -14.45 -24.31
CA LEU A 523 -14.02 -14.81 -23.84
C LEU A 523 -14.98 -15.07 -25.01
N LYS A 524 -14.45 -15.51 -26.16
CA LYS A 524 -15.28 -15.87 -27.32
C LYS A 524 -16.33 -16.91 -26.93
N GLU A 525 -17.56 -16.70 -27.38
CA GLU A 525 -18.69 -17.60 -27.12
C GLU A 525 -18.95 -17.88 -25.62
N ALA A 526 -18.40 -17.06 -24.70
CA ALA A 526 -18.67 -17.19 -23.27
C ALA A 526 -20.09 -16.72 -22.94
N ASP A 527 -20.66 -17.27 -21.88
CA ASP A 527 -21.96 -16.84 -21.34
C ASP A 527 -21.76 -16.05 -20.04
N LEU A 528 -22.02 -14.75 -20.11
CA LEU A 528 -21.93 -13.76 -19.04
C LEU A 528 -23.32 -13.19 -18.69
N THR A 529 -24.38 -13.93 -19.00
CA THR A 529 -25.76 -13.47 -18.75
C THR A 529 -25.95 -13.07 -17.29
N GLY A 530 -26.39 -11.84 -17.04
CA GLY A 530 -26.62 -11.30 -15.71
C GLY A 530 -25.36 -11.11 -14.85
N ALA A 531 -24.14 -11.27 -15.41
CA ALA A 531 -22.91 -11.08 -14.64
C ALA A 531 -22.74 -9.62 -14.18
N VAL A 532 -22.04 -9.44 -13.05
CA VAL A 532 -21.78 -8.15 -12.44
C VAL A 532 -20.31 -7.78 -12.69
N LEU A 533 -20.09 -6.97 -13.72
CA LEU A 533 -18.81 -6.48 -14.24
C LEU A 533 -18.65 -4.95 -14.08
N ASN A 534 -19.43 -4.32 -13.21
CA ASN A 534 -19.31 -2.87 -12.99
C ASN A 534 -17.92 -2.51 -12.44
N ASN A 535 -17.34 -1.38 -12.84
CA ASN A 535 -15.97 -0.95 -12.47
C ASN A 535 -14.84 -1.94 -12.85
N THR A 536 -15.08 -2.90 -13.75
CA THR A 536 -14.05 -3.91 -14.11
C THR A 536 -13.20 -3.51 -15.32
N LEU A 537 -12.03 -4.15 -15.46
CA LEU A 537 -11.10 -3.91 -16.56
C LEU A 537 -11.25 -4.99 -17.64
N LEU A 538 -11.81 -4.65 -18.79
CA LEU A 538 -11.96 -5.49 -19.99
C LEU A 538 -11.25 -4.90 -21.22
N ASN A 539 -10.13 -4.21 -20.99
CA ASN A 539 -9.40 -3.55 -22.07
C ASN A 539 -8.85 -4.56 -23.07
N ARG A 540 -9.13 -4.36 -24.36
CA ARG A 540 -8.71 -5.26 -25.46
C ARG A 540 -9.16 -6.71 -25.29
N THR A 541 -10.21 -6.95 -24.51
CA THR A 541 -10.78 -8.29 -24.30
C THR A 541 -11.55 -8.74 -25.54
N ASN A 542 -11.47 -10.03 -25.85
CA ASN A 542 -12.12 -10.63 -27.00
C ASN A 542 -13.42 -11.34 -26.59
N LEU A 543 -14.55 -10.72 -26.87
CA LEU A 543 -15.90 -11.17 -26.51
C LEU A 543 -16.70 -11.61 -27.73
N ILE A 544 -16.07 -11.90 -28.87
CA ILE A 544 -16.79 -12.26 -30.11
C ILE A 544 -17.82 -13.35 -29.84
N ARG A 545 -19.08 -13.11 -30.25
CA ARG A 545 -20.21 -14.04 -30.09
C ARG A 545 -20.53 -14.44 -28.64
N ALA A 546 -20.01 -13.73 -27.64
CA ALA A 546 -20.38 -13.92 -26.24
C ALA A 546 -21.84 -13.48 -25.98
N THR A 547 -22.48 -14.11 -24.99
CA THR A 547 -23.81 -13.72 -24.51
C THR A 547 -23.65 -12.91 -23.24
N LEU A 548 -24.01 -11.63 -23.30
CA LEU A 548 -23.89 -10.60 -22.25
C LEU A 548 -25.26 -9.98 -21.93
N ASN A 549 -26.35 -10.72 -22.14
CA ASN A 549 -27.70 -10.23 -21.85
C ASN A 549 -27.83 -9.86 -20.37
N GLN A 550 -28.44 -8.71 -20.10
CA GLN A 550 -28.66 -8.18 -18.74
C GLN A 550 -27.39 -8.06 -17.89
N VAL A 551 -26.21 -8.03 -18.51
CA VAL A 551 -24.94 -7.84 -17.80
C VAL A 551 -24.86 -6.43 -17.24
N ASN A 552 -24.27 -6.27 -16.05
CA ASN A 552 -23.91 -4.96 -15.53
C ASN A 552 -22.45 -4.66 -15.84
N LEU A 553 -22.20 -3.74 -16.78
CA LEU A 553 -20.92 -3.21 -17.20
C LEU A 553 -20.78 -1.71 -16.86
N SER A 554 -21.59 -1.17 -15.92
CA SER A 554 -21.51 0.25 -15.59
C SER A 554 -20.11 0.63 -15.11
N ASP A 555 -19.62 1.79 -15.52
CA ASP A 555 -18.30 2.31 -15.11
C ASP A 555 -17.10 1.42 -15.50
N SER A 556 -17.31 0.39 -16.34
CA SER A 556 -16.26 -0.53 -16.74
C SER A 556 -15.43 0.02 -17.90
N SER A 557 -14.19 -0.48 -18.02
CA SER A 557 -13.26 -0.10 -19.08
C SER A 557 -13.18 -1.21 -20.13
N LEU A 558 -13.72 -0.96 -21.33
CA LEU A 558 -13.69 -1.84 -22.50
C LEU A 558 -12.88 -1.23 -23.66
N LEU A 559 -11.83 -0.47 -23.35
CA LEU A 559 -10.99 0.23 -24.33
C LEU A 559 -10.46 -0.76 -25.39
N GLY A 560 -10.84 -0.57 -26.65
CA GLY A 560 -10.44 -1.42 -27.76
C GLY A 560 -10.90 -2.88 -27.65
N ALA A 561 -11.93 -3.19 -26.85
CA ALA A 561 -12.48 -4.54 -26.75
C ALA A 561 -13.19 -4.95 -28.05
N ASN A 562 -13.24 -6.27 -28.31
CA ASN A 562 -13.93 -6.83 -29.46
C ASN A 562 -15.21 -7.53 -29.02
N LEU A 563 -16.34 -6.85 -29.17
CA LEU A 563 -17.70 -7.28 -28.87
C LEU A 563 -18.48 -7.65 -30.15
N SER A 564 -17.79 -7.96 -31.25
CA SER A 564 -18.46 -8.26 -32.53
C SER A 564 -19.41 -9.45 -32.40
N SER A 565 -20.62 -9.31 -32.94
CA SER A 565 -21.71 -10.31 -32.88
C SER A 565 -22.08 -10.75 -31.45
N THR A 566 -21.86 -9.92 -30.43
CA THR A 566 -22.32 -10.19 -29.07
C THR A 566 -23.82 -9.95 -28.90
N LYS A 567 -24.40 -10.60 -27.89
CA LYS A 567 -25.76 -10.30 -27.42
C LYS A 567 -25.68 -9.49 -26.14
N LEU A 568 -26.15 -8.26 -26.14
CA LEU A 568 -26.10 -7.28 -25.05
C LEU A 568 -27.51 -6.78 -24.70
N ILE A 569 -28.53 -7.62 -24.91
CA ILE A 569 -29.93 -7.22 -24.74
C ILE A 569 -30.18 -6.85 -23.27
N GLY A 570 -30.65 -5.62 -23.04
CA GLY A 570 -30.90 -5.07 -21.71
C GLY A 570 -29.65 -4.91 -20.84
N ALA A 571 -28.45 -4.94 -21.42
CA ALA A 571 -27.20 -4.71 -20.69
C ALA A 571 -27.10 -3.28 -20.16
N ASP A 572 -26.43 -3.10 -19.02
CA ASP A 572 -26.14 -1.80 -18.43
C ASP A 572 -24.68 -1.42 -18.67
N LEU A 573 -24.42 -0.49 -19.60
CA LEU A 573 -23.10 0.06 -19.91
C LEU A 573 -23.04 1.57 -19.59
N ARG A 574 -23.84 2.05 -18.62
CA ARG A 574 -23.80 3.46 -18.21
C ARG A 574 -22.39 3.86 -17.77
N GLN A 575 -21.91 5.00 -18.26
CA GLN A 575 -20.58 5.52 -17.96
C GLN A 575 -19.41 4.59 -18.36
N ALA A 576 -19.66 3.52 -19.12
CA ALA A 576 -18.60 2.62 -19.58
C ALA A 576 -17.72 3.28 -20.65
N THR A 577 -16.45 2.90 -20.68
CA THR A 577 -15.49 3.35 -21.70
C THR A 577 -15.32 2.29 -22.77
N LEU A 578 -15.90 2.50 -23.96
CA LEU A 578 -15.80 1.66 -25.15
C LEU A 578 -15.06 2.36 -26.31
N GLU A 579 -14.15 3.30 -25.99
CA GLU A 579 -13.35 3.99 -27.01
C GLU A 579 -12.62 2.97 -27.91
N ASN A 580 -12.72 3.17 -29.22
CA ASN A 580 -12.16 2.29 -30.26
C ASN A 580 -12.59 0.80 -30.15
N ALA A 581 -13.68 0.47 -29.44
CA ALA A 581 -14.20 -0.89 -29.37
C ALA A 581 -14.91 -1.30 -30.67
N SER A 582 -14.93 -2.61 -30.96
CA SER A 582 -15.66 -3.18 -32.09
C SER A 582 -16.93 -3.87 -31.61
N LEU A 583 -18.09 -3.33 -31.96
CA LEU A 583 -19.41 -3.89 -31.71
C LEU A 583 -20.09 -4.36 -33.00
N THR A 584 -19.37 -4.51 -34.12
CA THR A 584 -19.95 -4.87 -35.42
C THR A 584 -20.89 -6.08 -35.35
N GLY A 585 -22.13 -5.90 -35.81
CA GLY A 585 -23.17 -6.93 -35.79
C GLY A 585 -23.67 -7.36 -34.40
N ALA A 586 -23.35 -6.60 -33.34
CA ALA A 586 -23.86 -6.87 -31.99
C ALA A 586 -25.35 -6.50 -31.85
N ASP A 587 -26.01 -7.12 -30.88
CA ASP A 587 -27.39 -6.82 -30.50
C ASP A 587 -27.43 -6.08 -29.15
N LEU A 588 -27.66 -4.77 -29.21
CA LEU A 588 -27.81 -3.82 -28.11
C LEU A 588 -29.29 -3.53 -27.79
N GLY A 589 -30.25 -4.38 -28.17
CA GLY A 589 -31.67 -4.16 -27.89
C GLY A 589 -31.93 -3.75 -26.44
N GLU A 590 -32.58 -2.60 -26.23
CA GLU A 590 -32.88 -2.02 -24.91
C GLU A 590 -31.68 -1.81 -23.97
N ALA A 591 -30.43 -1.84 -24.47
CA ALA A 591 -29.23 -1.60 -23.68
C ALA A 591 -29.17 -0.15 -23.17
N LYS A 592 -28.56 0.05 -22.00
CA LYS A 592 -28.38 1.37 -21.37
C LYS A 592 -26.93 1.82 -21.51
N LEU A 593 -26.70 2.89 -22.24
CA LEU A 593 -25.38 3.46 -22.57
C LEU A 593 -25.31 4.95 -22.21
N ASP A 594 -26.12 5.40 -21.25
CA ASP A 594 -26.13 6.78 -20.78
C ASP A 594 -24.71 7.22 -20.35
N LEU A 595 -24.26 8.40 -20.79
CA LEU A 595 -22.96 8.98 -20.45
C LEU A 595 -21.74 8.10 -20.81
N SER A 596 -21.90 7.08 -21.65
CA SER A 596 -20.79 6.22 -22.07
C SER A 596 -19.88 6.90 -23.11
N ASN A 597 -18.64 6.44 -23.22
CA ASN A 597 -17.69 6.89 -24.23
C ASN A 597 -17.50 5.80 -25.30
N LEU A 598 -18.04 6.00 -26.50
CA LEU A 598 -17.83 5.17 -27.69
C LEU A 598 -17.10 5.95 -28.81
N HIS A 599 -16.23 6.89 -28.44
CA HIS A 599 -15.42 7.62 -29.41
C HIS A 599 -14.66 6.64 -30.34
N GLY A 600 -14.79 6.82 -31.65
CA GLY A 600 -14.14 5.98 -32.65
C GLY A 600 -14.60 4.51 -32.70
N ALA A 601 -15.66 4.12 -31.97
CA ALA A 601 -16.13 2.74 -31.95
C ALA A 601 -16.72 2.29 -33.30
N SER A 602 -16.57 1.00 -33.62
CA SER A 602 -17.14 0.36 -34.82
C SER A 602 -18.44 -0.34 -34.47
N LEU A 603 -19.57 0.20 -34.90
CA LEU A 603 -20.94 -0.26 -34.65
C LEU A 603 -21.70 -0.57 -35.96
N GLY A 604 -20.97 -0.98 -37.01
CA GLY A 604 -21.59 -1.38 -38.28
C GLY A 604 -22.54 -2.57 -38.09
N GLU A 605 -23.68 -2.54 -38.76
CA GLU A 605 -24.70 -3.61 -38.74
C GLU A 605 -25.24 -3.95 -37.33
N VAL A 606 -25.06 -3.06 -36.34
CA VAL A 606 -25.58 -3.25 -34.98
C VAL A 606 -27.10 -3.14 -34.96
N SER A 607 -27.75 -3.99 -34.17
CA SER A 607 -29.15 -3.83 -33.76
C SER A 607 -29.18 -3.11 -32.41
N ALA A 608 -29.66 -1.87 -32.35
CA ALA A 608 -29.75 -1.04 -31.14
C ALA A 608 -31.18 -0.52 -30.94
N VAL A 609 -32.17 -1.36 -31.26
CA VAL A 609 -33.59 -1.01 -31.15
C VAL A 609 -33.94 -0.68 -29.70
N GLY A 610 -34.50 0.50 -29.46
CA GLY A 610 -34.89 0.96 -28.12
C GLY A 610 -33.74 1.25 -27.14
N ALA A 611 -32.48 1.17 -27.58
CA ALA A 611 -31.32 1.42 -26.74
C ALA A 611 -31.24 2.89 -26.27
N GLN A 612 -30.65 3.11 -25.11
CA GLN A 612 -30.51 4.43 -24.48
C GLN A 612 -29.06 4.91 -24.56
N PHE A 613 -28.82 6.06 -25.17
CA PHE A 613 -27.52 6.72 -25.32
C PHE A 613 -27.51 8.20 -24.89
N PRO A 614 -28.34 8.67 -23.93
CA PRO A 614 -28.37 10.09 -23.64
C PRO A 614 -27.00 10.55 -23.12
N PHE A 615 -26.55 11.70 -23.62
CA PHE A 615 -25.23 12.28 -23.30
C PHE A 615 -24.01 11.41 -23.66
N ALA A 616 -24.16 10.33 -24.42
CA ALA A 616 -23.04 9.48 -24.81
C ALA A 616 -22.10 10.19 -25.80
N ASP A 617 -20.79 9.92 -25.70
CA ASP A 617 -19.83 10.33 -26.73
C ASP A 617 -19.75 9.27 -27.83
N LEU A 618 -20.36 9.57 -28.97
CA LEU A 618 -20.38 8.74 -30.17
C LEU A 618 -19.57 9.38 -31.30
N SER A 619 -18.69 10.33 -30.99
CA SER A 619 -17.96 11.05 -32.03
C SER A 619 -17.03 10.13 -32.80
N GLN A 620 -16.94 10.35 -34.12
CA GLN A 620 -16.15 9.54 -35.06
C GLN A 620 -16.50 8.04 -35.10
N SER A 621 -17.62 7.63 -34.52
CA SER A 621 -18.07 6.23 -34.56
C SER A 621 -18.62 5.83 -35.94
N ASN A 622 -18.57 4.54 -36.27
CA ASN A 622 -19.11 3.98 -37.51
C ASN A 622 -20.39 3.17 -37.24
N TRP A 623 -21.52 3.58 -37.78
CA TRP A 623 -22.83 2.95 -37.61
C TRP A 623 -23.40 2.41 -38.93
N GLN A 624 -22.57 2.23 -39.97
CA GLN A 624 -23.07 1.85 -41.29
C GLN A 624 -24.00 0.63 -41.24
N GLY A 625 -25.20 0.77 -41.79
CA GLY A 625 -26.20 -0.31 -41.83
C GLY A 625 -26.86 -0.67 -40.48
N ALA A 626 -26.60 0.09 -39.40
CA ALA A 626 -27.18 -0.19 -38.09
C ALA A 626 -28.70 0.11 -38.01
N ASP A 627 -29.38 -0.57 -37.09
CA ASP A 627 -30.77 -0.33 -36.73
C ASP A 627 -30.88 0.36 -35.37
N LEU A 628 -31.16 1.66 -35.38
CA LEU A 628 -31.33 2.53 -34.21
C LEU A 628 -32.81 2.89 -33.98
N SER A 629 -33.74 2.09 -34.50
CA SER A 629 -35.17 2.38 -34.40
C SER A 629 -35.60 2.53 -32.94
N ALA A 630 -36.36 3.59 -32.64
CA ALA A 630 -36.80 3.98 -31.30
C ALA A 630 -35.69 4.18 -30.25
N ALA A 631 -34.41 4.25 -30.65
CA ALA A 631 -33.32 4.54 -29.74
C ALA A 631 -33.38 5.99 -29.23
N ASN A 632 -32.84 6.22 -28.04
CA ASN A 632 -32.73 7.55 -27.44
C ASN A 632 -31.27 8.04 -27.50
N LEU A 633 -30.99 8.96 -28.42
CA LEU A 633 -29.70 9.63 -28.63
C LEU A 633 -29.76 11.11 -28.22
N SER A 634 -30.67 11.48 -27.30
CA SER A 634 -30.79 12.86 -26.84
C SER A 634 -29.49 13.37 -26.22
N ASP A 635 -29.11 14.60 -26.57
CA ASP A 635 -27.88 15.25 -26.10
C ASP A 635 -26.57 14.50 -26.42
N ALA A 636 -26.60 13.46 -27.25
CA ALA A 636 -25.42 12.67 -27.62
C ALA A 636 -24.46 13.44 -28.55
N ASN A 637 -23.16 13.17 -28.42
CA ASN A 637 -22.14 13.72 -29.31
C ASN A 637 -21.91 12.79 -30.51
N LEU A 638 -22.48 13.10 -31.67
CA LEU A 638 -22.35 12.34 -32.92
C LEU A 638 -21.44 13.04 -33.95
N ARG A 639 -20.52 13.90 -33.51
CA ARG A 639 -19.63 14.64 -34.41
C ARG A 639 -18.82 13.72 -35.30
N GLY A 640 -18.95 13.90 -36.61
CA GLY A 640 -18.23 13.09 -37.60
C GLY A 640 -18.61 11.61 -37.64
N ALA A 641 -19.69 11.19 -36.96
CA ALA A 641 -20.15 9.81 -36.99
C ALA A 641 -20.64 9.41 -38.40
N ASP A 642 -20.41 8.15 -38.78
CA ASP A 642 -20.89 7.59 -40.04
C ASP A 642 -22.20 6.82 -39.82
N LEU A 643 -23.33 7.48 -40.02
CA LEU A 643 -24.69 6.94 -39.94
C LEU A 643 -25.23 6.58 -41.34
N SER A 644 -24.36 6.28 -42.31
CA SER A 644 -24.82 5.95 -43.67
C SER A 644 -25.61 4.64 -43.68
N SER A 645 -26.72 4.60 -44.43
CA SER A 645 -27.63 3.46 -44.55
C SER A 645 -28.21 2.97 -43.22
N THR A 646 -28.28 3.83 -42.20
CA THR A 646 -28.87 3.50 -40.90
C THR A 646 -30.39 3.62 -40.89
N LYS A 647 -31.05 2.80 -40.06
CA LYS A 647 -32.46 2.99 -39.72
C LYS A 647 -32.56 3.80 -38.43
N LEU A 648 -33.06 5.03 -38.52
CA LEU A 648 -33.26 5.96 -37.42
C LEU A 648 -34.76 6.20 -37.19
N VAL A 649 -35.58 5.15 -37.39
CA VAL A 649 -37.04 5.30 -37.36
C VAL A 649 -37.51 5.56 -35.93
N GLY A 650 -38.14 6.71 -35.68
CA GLY A 650 -38.61 7.09 -34.35
C GLY A 650 -37.50 7.35 -33.33
N THR A 651 -36.25 7.51 -33.78
CA THR A 651 -35.10 7.78 -32.90
C THR A 651 -35.18 9.19 -32.32
N ASN A 652 -34.92 9.35 -31.02
CA ASN A 652 -34.81 10.67 -30.40
C ASN A 652 -33.39 11.21 -30.56
N LEU A 653 -33.20 12.23 -31.38
CA LEU A 653 -31.94 12.96 -31.60
C LEU A 653 -32.04 14.40 -31.08
N SER A 654 -32.94 14.67 -30.13
CA SER A 654 -33.12 16.01 -29.56
C SER A 654 -31.81 16.50 -28.95
N ASN A 655 -31.42 17.75 -29.24
CA ASN A 655 -30.17 18.38 -28.80
C ASN A 655 -28.86 17.65 -29.22
N ALA A 656 -28.93 16.63 -30.07
CA ALA A 656 -27.75 15.88 -30.49
C ALA A 656 -26.77 16.73 -31.32
N GLN A 657 -25.48 16.45 -31.17
CA GLN A 657 -24.41 17.15 -31.87
C GLN A 657 -24.00 16.35 -33.12
N LEU A 658 -24.60 16.65 -34.27
CA LEU A 658 -24.46 15.92 -35.53
C LEU A 658 -23.51 16.61 -36.53
N GLN A 659 -22.60 17.48 -36.05
CA GLN A 659 -21.76 18.25 -36.97
C GLN A 659 -20.87 17.31 -37.79
N ASN A 660 -20.86 17.51 -39.11
CA ASN A 660 -20.16 16.67 -40.07
C ASN A 660 -20.53 15.17 -40.04
N ALA A 661 -21.65 14.78 -39.44
CA ALA A 661 -22.14 13.41 -39.48
C ALA A 661 -22.55 13.02 -40.92
N LYS A 662 -22.36 11.75 -41.29
CA LYS A 662 -22.79 11.23 -42.60
C LYS A 662 -24.11 10.50 -42.42
N LEU A 663 -25.18 10.98 -43.04
CA LEU A 663 -26.53 10.42 -42.97
C LEU A 663 -26.99 9.89 -44.33
N LYS A 664 -26.04 9.52 -45.20
CA LYS A 664 -26.33 9.12 -46.58
C LYS A 664 -27.25 7.90 -46.60
N TYR A 665 -28.33 7.95 -47.36
CA TYR A 665 -29.30 6.84 -47.48
C TYR A 665 -29.89 6.35 -46.16
N SER A 666 -29.83 7.17 -45.09
CA SER A 666 -30.42 6.84 -43.79
C SER A 666 -31.94 7.04 -43.80
N ASN A 667 -32.66 6.28 -42.98
CA ASN A 667 -34.09 6.43 -42.79
C ASN A 667 -34.39 7.16 -41.48
N LEU A 668 -34.72 8.45 -41.55
CA LEU A 668 -35.05 9.34 -40.44
C LEU A 668 -36.57 9.47 -40.21
N SER A 669 -37.39 8.54 -40.72
CA SER A 669 -38.84 8.57 -40.54
C SER A 669 -39.22 8.67 -39.06
N MET A 670 -40.03 9.66 -38.69
CA MET A 670 -40.46 9.89 -37.30
C MET A 670 -39.33 10.24 -36.31
N ALA A 671 -38.09 10.48 -36.76
CA ALA A 671 -36.99 10.88 -35.87
C ALA A 671 -37.23 12.28 -35.26
N GLU A 672 -36.82 12.48 -34.01
CA GLU A 672 -36.93 13.76 -33.32
C GLU A 672 -35.61 14.52 -33.40
N LEU A 673 -35.59 15.70 -34.06
CA LEU A 673 -34.35 16.44 -34.32
C LEU A 673 -34.29 17.79 -33.60
N GLN A 674 -35.28 18.12 -32.75
CA GLN A 674 -35.37 19.44 -32.12
C GLN A 674 -34.09 19.80 -31.36
N GLY A 675 -33.57 21.01 -31.57
CA GLY A 675 -32.35 21.48 -30.91
C GLY A 675 -31.04 20.85 -31.41
N SER A 676 -31.09 19.85 -32.31
CA SER A 676 -29.88 19.23 -32.86
C SER A 676 -29.05 20.20 -33.71
N ASN A 677 -27.73 19.97 -33.74
CA ASN A 677 -26.81 20.76 -34.56
C ASN A 677 -26.34 19.97 -35.77
N LEU A 678 -26.88 20.31 -36.94
CA LEU A 678 -26.68 19.61 -38.22
C LEU A 678 -25.59 20.24 -39.10
N ALA A 679 -24.74 21.13 -38.55
CA ALA A 679 -23.77 21.85 -39.36
C ALA A 679 -22.79 20.92 -40.09
N GLY A 680 -22.78 20.95 -41.42
CA GLY A 680 -21.93 20.13 -42.27
C GLY A 680 -22.37 18.67 -42.43
N ALA A 681 -23.50 18.27 -41.83
CA ALA A 681 -24.04 16.91 -41.95
C ALA A 681 -24.48 16.61 -43.39
N ASP A 682 -24.23 15.39 -43.86
CA ASP A 682 -24.48 14.97 -45.25
C ASP A 682 -25.76 14.12 -45.35
N PHE A 683 -26.79 14.67 -46.00
CA PHE A 683 -28.12 14.05 -46.11
C PHE A 683 -28.39 13.38 -47.46
N LEU A 684 -27.36 13.10 -48.27
CA LEU A 684 -27.54 12.52 -49.61
C LEU A 684 -28.44 11.27 -49.57
N GLY A 685 -29.64 11.37 -50.15
CA GLY A 685 -30.59 10.25 -50.23
C GLY A 685 -31.24 9.84 -48.91
N ALA A 686 -31.13 10.62 -47.83
CA ALA A 686 -31.80 10.35 -46.56
C ALA A 686 -33.33 10.49 -46.68
N SER A 687 -34.12 9.60 -46.08
CA SER A 687 -35.58 9.69 -46.09
C SER A 687 -36.13 10.26 -44.79
N PHE A 688 -37.02 11.26 -44.85
CA PHE A 688 -37.74 11.81 -43.68
C PHE A 688 -39.16 11.26 -43.53
N THR A 689 -39.65 10.54 -44.53
CA THR A 689 -41.03 10.03 -44.61
C THR A 689 -41.03 8.51 -44.63
N THR A 690 -42.03 7.91 -43.98
CA THR A 690 -42.26 6.47 -44.08
C THR A 690 -42.49 6.13 -45.54
N ALA A 691 -41.60 5.35 -46.15
CA ALA A 691 -41.81 4.88 -47.51
C ALA A 691 -42.98 3.89 -47.50
N THR A 692 -44.20 4.37 -47.75
CA THR A 692 -45.25 3.50 -48.28
C THR A 692 -44.93 3.29 -49.76
N PRO A 693 -44.54 2.09 -50.22
CA PRO A 693 -44.67 1.79 -51.63
C PRO A 693 -46.19 1.72 -51.88
N ILE A 694 -46.80 2.84 -52.26
CA ILE A 694 -48.13 2.79 -52.85
C ILE A 694 -47.93 2.05 -54.16
N LYS A 695 -48.18 0.73 -54.16
CA LYS A 695 -48.45 0.01 -55.39
C LYS A 695 -49.62 0.73 -56.04
N SER A 696 -49.39 1.27 -57.21
CA SER A 696 -50.37 1.98 -58.03
C SER A 696 -51.51 1.03 -58.39
N SER A 697 -52.55 0.95 -57.55
CA SER A 697 -53.90 0.47 -57.89
C SER A 697 -54.79 0.41 -56.64
N GLU A 698 -54.97 1.53 -55.94
CA GLU A 698 -56.22 1.75 -55.18
C GLU A 698 -56.37 3.25 -54.91
N PHE A 699 -57.21 3.88 -55.73
CA PHE A 699 -57.75 5.22 -55.45
C PHE A 699 -58.86 5.03 -54.41
N ILE A 700 -58.48 5.03 -53.13
CA ILE A 700 -59.41 5.16 -52.02
C ILE A 700 -58.89 6.30 -51.15
N GLU A 701 -59.83 7.19 -50.81
CA GLU A 701 -59.72 8.44 -50.06
C GLU A 701 -58.46 8.60 -49.20
N ALA A 702 -57.82 9.75 -49.36
CA ALA A 702 -56.70 10.18 -48.52
C ALA A 702 -57.08 10.03 -47.04
N PRO A 703 -56.37 9.19 -46.26
CA PRO A 703 -56.55 9.23 -44.82
C PRO A 703 -56.03 10.59 -44.36
N ASN A 704 -56.95 11.43 -43.87
CA ASN A 704 -56.65 12.55 -43.01
C ASN A 704 -56.06 12.01 -41.70
N THR A 705 -54.80 11.60 -41.75
CA THR A 705 -53.97 11.39 -40.58
C THR A 705 -52.63 12.00 -40.87
N ALA A 706 -52.34 13.09 -40.17
CA ALA A 706 -50.99 13.57 -39.93
C ALA A 706 -50.18 12.43 -39.30
N ILE A 707 -49.65 11.52 -40.13
CA ILE A 707 -48.61 10.60 -39.71
C ILE A 707 -47.36 11.45 -39.66
N SER A 708 -47.15 12.01 -38.47
CA SER A 708 -46.08 12.93 -38.12
C SER A 708 -44.74 12.35 -38.58
N GLY A 709 -44.22 12.85 -39.71
CA GLY A 709 -42.85 12.53 -40.14
C GLY A 709 -41.82 13.11 -39.16
N ALA A 710 -40.55 13.05 -39.53
CA ALA A 710 -39.44 13.59 -38.73
C ALA A 710 -39.78 14.95 -38.08
N ARG A 711 -39.67 15.03 -36.75
CA ARG A 711 -40.06 16.22 -35.98
C ARG A 711 -38.93 17.25 -36.04
N VAL A 712 -38.97 18.09 -37.08
CA VAL A 712 -37.89 19.05 -37.46
C VAL A 712 -38.19 20.52 -37.10
N LYS A 713 -39.26 20.79 -36.35
CA LYS A 713 -39.68 22.15 -36.01
C LYS A 713 -38.56 22.93 -35.31
N GLY A 714 -38.18 24.08 -35.89
CA GLY A 714 -37.15 24.99 -35.36
C GLY A 714 -35.70 24.57 -35.64
N VAL A 715 -35.46 23.40 -36.25
CA VAL A 715 -34.11 22.87 -36.51
C VAL A 715 -33.45 23.62 -37.67
N ASN A 716 -32.17 23.94 -37.54
CA ASN A 716 -31.41 24.70 -38.54
C ASN A 716 -30.67 23.78 -39.53
N PHE A 717 -31.15 23.72 -40.76
CA PHE A 717 -30.57 22.97 -41.88
C PHE A 717 -29.70 23.83 -42.80
N ALA A 718 -29.47 25.12 -42.50
CA ALA A 718 -28.79 26.04 -43.43
C ALA A 718 -27.35 25.64 -43.81
N LYS A 719 -26.69 24.84 -42.96
CA LYS A 719 -25.33 24.33 -43.19
C LYS A 719 -25.31 22.82 -43.47
N ALA A 720 -26.46 22.18 -43.65
CA ALA A 720 -26.53 20.78 -44.06
C ALA A 720 -26.12 20.63 -45.54
N LYS A 721 -25.56 19.49 -45.90
CA LYS A 721 -25.04 19.19 -47.24
C LYS A 721 -25.95 18.20 -47.96
N ASN A 722 -25.97 18.30 -49.30
CA ASN A 722 -26.59 17.32 -50.20
C ASN A 722 -28.08 17.06 -49.95
N LEU A 723 -28.82 18.10 -49.55
CA LEU A 723 -30.28 18.05 -49.50
C LEU A 723 -30.88 18.21 -50.90
N ASP A 724 -31.76 17.30 -51.28
CA ASP A 724 -32.55 17.36 -52.51
C ASP A 724 -33.82 18.23 -52.35
N THR A 725 -34.51 18.47 -53.46
CA THR A 725 -35.71 19.33 -53.49
C THR A 725 -36.86 18.77 -52.64
N GLN A 726 -37.05 17.44 -52.59
CA GLN A 726 -38.12 16.82 -51.82
C GLN A 726 -37.84 16.94 -50.32
N GLN A 727 -36.60 16.69 -49.91
CA GLN A 727 -36.12 16.85 -48.54
C GLN A 727 -36.28 18.31 -48.07
N ILE A 728 -35.90 19.28 -48.90
CA ILE A 728 -36.06 20.72 -48.56
C ILE A 728 -37.54 21.06 -48.38
N ASN A 729 -38.41 20.65 -49.29
CA ASN A 729 -39.86 20.89 -49.19
C ASN A 729 -40.44 20.29 -47.90
N TYR A 730 -40.02 19.08 -47.56
CA TYR A 730 -40.38 18.44 -46.29
C TYR A 730 -39.94 19.29 -45.09
N ILE A 731 -38.68 19.71 -45.05
CA ILE A 731 -38.11 20.53 -43.97
C ILE A 731 -38.90 21.83 -43.80
N CYS A 732 -39.21 22.53 -44.89
CA CYS A 732 -39.92 23.81 -44.83
C CYS A 732 -41.37 23.67 -44.36
N THR A 733 -42.09 22.66 -44.87
CA THR A 733 -43.51 22.41 -44.50
C THR A 733 -43.67 21.97 -43.03
N HIS A 734 -42.62 21.39 -42.44
CA HIS A 734 -42.62 20.91 -41.05
C HIS A 734 -41.92 21.87 -40.08
N GLY A 735 -41.68 23.13 -40.49
CA GLY A 735 -41.20 24.21 -39.62
C GLY A 735 -39.69 24.19 -39.35
N GLY A 736 -38.91 23.46 -40.14
CA GLY A 736 -37.45 23.55 -40.14
C GLY A 736 -36.96 24.82 -40.86
N ARG A 737 -35.71 25.21 -40.61
CA ARG A 737 -35.10 26.42 -41.20
C ARG A 737 -34.07 26.04 -42.26
N HIS A 738 -34.30 26.45 -43.50
CA HIS A 738 -33.35 26.31 -44.60
C HIS A 738 -33.41 27.57 -45.50
N PRO A 739 -32.30 28.04 -46.11
CA PRO A 739 -32.28 29.26 -46.93
C PRO A 739 -33.22 29.27 -48.14
N ARG A 740 -33.72 28.09 -48.54
CA ARG A 740 -34.71 27.92 -49.62
C ARG A 740 -36.15 27.77 -49.12
N CYS A 741 -36.39 27.89 -47.81
CA CYS A 741 -37.75 27.93 -47.29
C CYS A 741 -38.39 29.30 -47.51
N PRO A 742 -39.71 29.34 -47.81
CA PRO A 742 -40.46 30.57 -47.97
C PRO A 742 -40.64 31.34 -46.65
#